data_AF-A0A936BMQ2-F1
#
_entry.id   AF-A0A936BMQ2-F1
#
_cell.length_a   1.000
_cell.length_b   1.000
_cell.length_c   1.000
_cell.angle_alpha   90.00
_cell.angle_beta   90.00
_cell.angle_gamma   90.00
#
_symmetry.space_group_name_H-M   'P 1'
#
loop_
_entity.id
_entity.type
_entity.pdbx_description
1 polymer ?
#
loop_
_entity_poly.entity_id
_entity_poly.type
_entity_poly.pdbx_seq_one_letter_code
_entity_poly.pdbx_strand_id
1 'polypeptide(L)'
;MAVFTYSNNSGLTIADASVVFQQVYTYGQVGNVTDVSISLDDLTHTFPDDLDMLLVGPNGVNNLLFMSDAGAGDDIGNVDLTFSDAAGGGLPDASQIGAGTYLPTDYNFVETDVTFGTATGGVNSGSTTTFAAAFGGSPGNGFWSLYVNDDFADDTGSLAGWSVSVTTANNQAALSGDAGSDDIFSLDATGAGTGTFEVAGDDAVGYSGVTSWLIDGLGGTDSIYFSGSGSYSFDLTTSDLTSIETLSLLPPLLGGSATVTLNASEIGDGFAANGTVGGAFDSSVADTLAIVMGADTAVDLSLVTFLNFFQPLDQVTIAGDGDGETITGSAMHDVIDAGDGGDTINGGGGNDTIIAGASSFGDGVDTVNGGAGNDDITGGYYVDILNGDAGNDTFFFNNDDFFDTVDGGADTDTLNFSGYTYAGITVDLDAGTYSPLGLLGVSTFASIEAVFGSALGDTITASGVVSIEGSFGNDTVIVTDAVSGAHYFGGVGNDTLDMSSDFFEFYNYNLSASSFDISGAVFSGFENVIDNDGINQVIGSAAANVLRGNGGGDFLYGFDGDDTIEGGTGGDVLDGGSNDANGDTLSYAASAAGVNVNLTTNVVYGGDAQGDTVSDFENVSGSFVGDVITGTGLDNRLYGNGGRDALYGEAGSDTLYGGDEVGAGDNLYGGTENDELYGEGGNDNLYGEAGADWLYGGDGNDFLYADGLDTVLDGGSGSDFVHALASTTGLTLDMGAGSIEGVYGSNYAVDTITAATAAAGVTIWGLGGADFLTGGGFGDYIYFDQLDLAAGAVNAGGGYDWLLNRGTTAVTFDMAAHGAEGYYGSVLADTVTAAGSAAGVSIYGNGGGDVITGSGFTDYIYFEADTVSIDGGAGYDYAIYNPVSVVAGVTLNLTTSAIEYAIGRSGNDTFTAAGASWLMEIHAGGGTDTLTAGNAGSYLFGEAGTDTLISGNGSDQMLGGADFDTFRFADGGGTDYVWDWQDGTDRIDLSLVTGIAGFGDLTINIAYAASNWYGVGYGSGTVWVQTGGVGSIDATDFFY
;
A
#
# COMPACT_ATOMS: atom_id res chain seq x y z
N MET A 1 77.99 33.78 -19.90
CA MET A 1 77.27 34.74 -20.75
C MET A 1 76.24 33.95 -21.49
N ALA A 2 74.97 34.19 -21.20
CA ALA A 2 73.84 33.55 -21.86
C ALA A 2 73.20 34.59 -22.78
N VAL A 3 72.75 34.15 -23.97
CA VAL A 3 72.05 34.98 -24.96
C VAL A 3 70.61 34.49 -25.01
N PHE A 4 69.66 35.39 -24.78
CA PHE A 4 68.23 35.10 -24.79
C PHE A 4 67.56 35.91 -25.89
N THR A 5 66.80 35.27 -26.79
CA THR A 5 66.16 35.94 -27.93
C THR A 5 64.65 35.86 -27.78
N TYR A 6 63.98 37.00 -27.92
CA TYR A 6 62.52 37.14 -27.82
C TYR A 6 62.02 37.82 -29.07
N SER A 7 60.95 37.30 -29.66
CA SER A 7 60.42 37.77 -30.93
C SER A 7 58.99 38.29 -30.76
N ASN A 8 58.69 39.39 -31.45
CA ASN A 8 57.33 39.82 -31.73
C ASN A 8 57.09 39.60 -33.23
N ASN A 9 56.27 38.60 -33.54
CA ASN A 9 55.94 38.21 -34.92
C ASN A 9 54.65 38.89 -35.42
N SER A 10 54.16 39.91 -34.71
CA SER A 10 53.00 40.69 -35.12
C SER A 10 53.45 41.72 -36.15
N GLY A 11 53.00 41.59 -37.39
CA GLY A 11 53.36 42.56 -38.43
C GLY A 11 53.02 44.00 -38.03
N LEU A 12 53.99 44.90 -38.18
CA LEU A 12 53.88 46.34 -37.93
C LEU A 12 53.71 47.05 -39.27
N THR A 13 52.64 47.84 -39.40
CA THR A 13 52.50 48.77 -40.53
C THR A 13 53.15 50.08 -40.15
N ILE A 14 54.10 50.56 -40.95
CA ILE A 14 54.76 51.85 -40.79
C ILE A 14 53.98 52.84 -41.66
N ALA A 15 53.24 53.72 -40.99
CA ALA A 15 52.39 54.70 -41.65
C ALA A 15 53.09 56.05 -41.79
N ASP A 16 52.87 56.69 -42.93
CA ASP A 16 53.35 58.02 -43.32
C ASP A 16 53.30 59.05 -42.17
N ALA A 17 54.41 59.74 -41.94
CA ALA A 17 54.58 60.80 -40.93
C ALA A 17 54.06 60.44 -39.52
N SER A 18 54.31 59.21 -39.05
CA SER A 18 53.78 58.73 -37.77
C SER A 18 54.75 57.88 -36.95
N VAL A 19 54.60 57.96 -35.63
CA VAL A 19 55.30 57.09 -34.68
C VAL A 19 54.40 55.91 -34.35
N VAL A 20 54.92 54.71 -34.59
CA VAL A 20 54.33 53.46 -34.12
C VAL A 20 55.30 52.74 -33.20
N PHE A 21 54.79 51.94 -32.27
CA PHE A 21 55.64 51.11 -31.44
C PHE A 21 55.04 49.72 -31.25
N GLN A 22 55.93 48.75 -31.05
CA GLN A 22 55.58 47.42 -30.60
C GLN A 22 56.47 47.03 -29.42
N GLN A 23 55.96 46.12 -28.59
CA GLN A 23 56.69 45.66 -27.42
C GLN A 23 56.88 44.15 -27.45
N VAL A 24 57.95 43.69 -26.82
CA VAL A 24 58.18 42.29 -26.47
C VAL A 24 58.55 42.23 -25.00
N TYR A 25 57.90 41.36 -24.24
CA TYR A 25 58.22 41.16 -22.83
C TYR A 25 59.34 40.12 -22.70
N THR A 26 60.48 40.53 -22.15
CA THR A 26 61.63 39.64 -21.95
C THR A 26 61.68 39.18 -20.49
N TYR A 27 61.97 37.91 -20.26
CA TYR A 27 62.01 37.34 -18.91
C TYR A 27 62.98 36.14 -18.83
N GLY A 28 63.49 35.83 -17.63
CA GLY A 28 64.38 34.69 -17.40
C GLY A 28 65.89 34.97 -17.51
N GLN A 29 66.27 36.24 -17.65
CA GLN A 29 67.69 36.64 -17.73
C GLN A 29 68.23 36.92 -16.33
N VAL A 30 69.40 36.36 -16.01
CA VAL A 30 70.07 36.53 -14.70
C VAL A 30 71.39 37.31 -14.89
N GLY A 31 71.57 38.36 -14.09
CA GLY A 31 72.71 39.29 -14.18
C GLY A 31 72.46 40.50 -15.07
N ASN A 32 73.37 41.47 -15.03
CA ASN A 32 73.22 42.70 -15.82
C ASN A 32 73.44 42.43 -17.31
N VAL A 33 72.69 43.15 -18.15
CA VAL A 33 72.91 43.19 -19.59
C VAL A 33 74.35 43.63 -19.87
N THR A 34 75.01 42.94 -20.79
CA THR A 34 76.35 43.25 -21.26
C THR A 34 76.40 43.55 -22.74
N ASP A 35 75.42 43.07 -23.50
CA ASP A 35 75.28 43.36 -24.93
C ASP A 35 73.83 43.11 -25.36
N VAL A 36 73.41 43.77 -26.44
CA VAL A 36 72.08 43.62 -27.05
C VAL A 36 72.26 43.57 -28.57
N SER A 37 71.49 42.72 -29.24
CA SER A 37 71.31 42.78 -30.69
C SER A 37 69.83 42.74 -31.04
N ILE A 38 69.44 43.43 -32.11
CA ILE A 38 68.06 43.47 -32.60
C ILE A 38 68.03 42.93 -34.04
N SER A 39 67.05 42.11 -34.39
CA SER A 39 66.77 41.67 -35.75
C SER A 39 65.41 42.18 -36.19
N LEU A 40 65.34 42.71 -37.40
CA LEU A 40 64.14 43.20 -38.07
C LEU A 40 63.88 42.28 -39.26
N ASP A 41 62.70 41.68 -39.31
CA ASP A 41 62.37 40.65 -40.30
C ASP A 41 61.45 41.23 -41.38
N ASP A 42 61.83 41.04 -42.65
CA ASP A 42 61.13 41.52 -43.84
C ASP A 42 60.81 43.03 -43.85
N LEU A 43 61.79 43.90 -43.54
CA LEU A 43 61.57 45.35 -43.60
C LEU A 43 61.31 45.82 -45.05
N THR A 44 60.22 46.54 -45.23
CA THR A 44 59.81 47.21 -46.48
C THR A 44 59.58 48.69 -46.19
N HIS A 45 60.09 49.58 -47.03
CA HIS A 45 59.83 51.02 -46.94
C HIS A 45 60.22 51.71 -48.25
N THR A 46 59.49 52.75 -48.62
CA THR A 46 59.73 53.54 -49.83
C THR A 46 60.50 54.77 -49.37
N PHE A 47 61.81 54.90 -49.63
CA PHE A 47 62.72 55.90 -49.01
C PHE A 47 63.11 55.64 -47.54
N PRO A 48 63.91 54.60 -47.25
CA PRO A 48 64.32 54.26 -45.87
C PRO A 48 65.21 55.31 -45.16
N ASP A 49 65.66 56.34 -45.88
CA ASP A 49 66.39 57.48 -45.30
C ASP A 49 65.54 58.21 -44.26
N ASP A 50 64.22 58.21 -44.44
CA ASP A 50 63.22 58.88 -43.59
C ASP A 50 62.81 58.04 -42.35
N LEU A 51 63.43 56.86 -42.15
CA LEU A 51 63.11 55.97 -41.02
C LEU A 51 64.07 56.11 -39.84
N ASP A 52 63.51 56.51 -38.70
CA ASP A 52 64.18 56.49 -37.40
C ASP A 52 63.67 55.36 -36.52
N MET A 53 64.59 54.53 -36.01
CA MET A 53 64.25 53.42 -35.12
C MET A 53 64.97 53.50 -33.78
N LEU A 54 64.15 53.61 -32.73
CA LEU A 54 64.58 53.72 -31.34
C LEU A 54 64.22 52.44 -30.58
N LEU A 55 65.24 51.78 -30.02
CA LEU A 55 65.02 50.70 -29.07
C LEU A 55 65.02 51.27 -27.65
N VAL A 56 63.99 50.95 -26.86
CA VAL A 56 63.85 51.35 -25.46
C VAL A 56 63.84 50.11 -24.58
N GLY A 57 64.70 50.10 -23.56
CA GLY A 57 64.82 49.01 -22.61
C GLY A 57 63.74 49.02 -21.52
N PRO A 58 63.67 47.97 -20.69
CA PRO A 58 62.58 47.70 -19.76
C PRO A 58 62.26 48.77 -18.72
N ASN A 59 63.26 49.59 -18.37
CA ASN A 59 63.12 50.65 -17.38
C ASN A 59 62.63 51.98 -17.97
N GLY A 60 62.43 52.05 -19.29
CA GLY A 60 61.99 53.25 -20.01
C GLY A 60 63.00 54.39 -20.05
N VAL A 61 64.20 54.23 -19.47
CA VAL A 61 65.24 55.27 -19.34
C VAL A 61 66.42 55.00 -20.27
N ASN A 62 66.84 53.74 -20.41
CA ASN A 62 67.91 53.38 -21.34
C ASN A 62 67.31 53.13 -22.72
N ASN A 63 67.83 53.84 -23.72
CA ASN A 63 67.38 53.77 -25.10
C ASN A 63 68.57 54.00 -26.05
N LEU A 64 68.43 53.59 -27.31
CA LEU A 64 69.40 53.84 -28.38
C LEU A 64 68.69 54.00 -29.72
N LEU A 65 68.91 55.13 -30.39
CA LEU A 65 68.56 55.31 -31.80
C LEU A 65 69.59 54.54 -32.63
N PHE A 66 69.16 53.45 -33.27
CA PHE A 66 70.08 52.49 -33.90
C PHE A 66 70.06 52.54 -35.43
N MET A 67 69.06 53.22 -36.02
CA MET A 67 68.94 53.54 -37.44
C MET A 67 68.26 54.91 -37.56
N SER A 68 68.84 55.79 -38.38
CA SER A 68 68.35 57.13 -38.72
C SER A 68 69.16 57.62 -39.94
N ASP A 69 68.53 58.36 -40.86
CA ASP A 69 69.14 58.93 -42.07
C ASP A 69 70.00 57.90 -42.85
N ALA A 70 69.44 56.71 -43.11
CA ALA A 70 70.20 55.61 -43.74
C ALA A 70 69.53 55.07 -45.01
N GLY A 71 70.35 54.84 -46.04
CA GLY A 71 69.95 54.09 -47.24
C GLY A 71 69.84 54.88 -48.53
N ALA A 72 70.01 56.20 -48.48
CA ALA A 72 69.72 57.13 -49.56
C ALA A 72 68.27 56.98 -50.07
N GLY A 73 67.88 57.78 -51.06
CA GLY A 73 66.50 57.77 -51.58
C GLY A 73 66.11 56.58 -52.47
N ASP A 74 66.55 55.36 -52.16
CA ASP A 74 66.23 54.12 -52.89
C ASP A 74 65.35 53.18 -52.03
N ASP A 75 64.17 52.77 -52.53
CA ASP A 75 63.22 51.88 -51.83
C ASP A 75 63.83 50.54 -51.35
N ILE A 76 63.39 50.04 -50.20
CA ILE A 76 63.72 48.69 -49.69
C ILE A 76 62.48 47.80 -49.61
N GLY A 77 62.64 46.51 -49.87
CA GLY A 77 61.55 45.55 -49.80
C GLY A 77 61.99 44.15 -49.34
N ASN A 78 61.39 43.69 -48.23
CA ASN A 78 61.63 42.41 -47.56
C ASN A 78 63.11 42.21 -47.20
N VAL A 79 63.68 43.18 -46.50
CA VAL A 79 65.09 43.21 -46.10
C VAL A 79 65.22 42.82 -44.63
N ASP A 80 65.90 41.71 -44.36
CA ASP A 80 66.25 41.31 -42.99
C ASP A 80 67.48 42.07 -42.51
N LEU A 81 67.35 42.81 -41.42
CA LEU A 81 68.42 43.62 -40.83
C LEU A 81 68.69 43.17 -39.41
N THR A 82 69.96 42.90 -39.08
CA THR A 82 70.36 42.65 -37.70
C THR A 82 71.35 43.73 -37.24
N PHE A 83 71.11 44.35 -36.10
CA PHE A 83 72.03 45.34 -35.53
C PHE A 83 72.71 44.75 -34.30
N SER A 84 74.05 44.83 -34.28
CA SER A 84 74.87 44.30 -33.19
C SER A 84 76.22 45.02 -33.11
N ASP A 85 76.73 45.19 -31.90
CA ASP A 85 78.05 45.78 -31.62
C ASP A 85 79.22 45.00 -32.25
N ALA A 86 79.00 43.73 -32.61
CA ALA A 86 80.00 42.86 -33.22
C ALA A 86 80.10 43.01 -34.75
N ALA A 87 79.26 43.83 -35.39
CA ALA A 87 79.22 44.01 -36.83
C ALA A 87 80.45 44.75 -37.40
N GLY A 88 80.81 44.45 -38.65
CA GLY A 88 82.05 44.96 -39.29
C GLY A 88 81.96 46.35 -39.94
N GLY A 89 80.76 46.93 -40.04
CA GLY A 89 80.50 48.24 -40.64
C GLY A 89 79.07 48.73 -40.38
N GLY A 90 78.85 50.05 -40.45
CA GLY A 90 77.52 50.67 -40.31
C GLY A 90 76.63 50.53 -41.54
N LEU A 91 75.37 50.93 -41.44
CA LEU A 91 74.45 50.99 -42.58
C LEU A 91 75.00 51.89 -43.70
N PRO A 92 74.75 51.61 -44.98
CA PRO A 92 75.17 52.50 -46.05
C PRO A 92 74.31 53.78 -46.08
N ASP A 93 74.94 54.95 -45.97
CA ASP A 93 74.30 56.28 -46.07
C ASP A 93 73.99 56.64 -47.53
N ALA A 94 74.99 56.53 -48.43
CA ALA A 94 74.86 57.00 -49.82
C ALA A 94 74.41 55.93 -50.86
N SER A 95 73.83 54.80 -50.43
CA SER A 95 73.35 53.72 -51.32
C SER A 95 72.34 52.80 -50.65
N GLN A 96 71.43 52.20 -51.44
CA GLN A 96 70.39 51.26 -50.97
C GLN A 96 70.85 50.26 -49.89
N ILE A 97 70.05 50.14 -48.82
CA ILE A 97 70.28 49.15 -47.74
C ILE A 97 69.99 47.74 -48.26
N GLY A 98 70.89 46.80 -47.95
CA GLY A 98 70.71 45.37 -48.22
C GLY A 98 70.62 44.54 -46.94
N ALA A 99 70.18 43.28 -47.06
CA ALA A 99 70.08 42.40 -45.90
C ALA A 99 71.46 42.08 -45.31
N GLY A 100 71.57 42.09 -43.98
CA GLY A 100 72.84 41.85 -43.31
C GLY A 100 72.90 42.32 -41.86
N THR A 101 74.10 42.17 -41.27
CA THR A 101 74.37 42.59 -39.89
C THR A 101 75.19 43.87 -39.87
N TYR A 102 74.67 44.92 -39.24
CA TYR A 102 75.23 46.26 -39.21
C TYR A 102 75.50 46.76 -37.79
N LEU A 103 76.40 47.72 -37.65
CA LEU A 103 76.54 48.46 -36.39
C LEU A 103 75.33 49.39 -36.21
N PRO A 104 74.87 49.66 -34.98
CA PRO A 104 73.92 50.75 -34.74
C PRO A 104 74.56 52.06 -35.21
N THR A 105 73.92 52.77 -36.13
CA THR A 105 74.46 53.99 -36.74
C THR A 105 73.44 55.11 -36.83
N ASP A 106 73.97 56.32 -36.78
CA ASP A 106 73.29 57.60 -36.90
C ASP A 106 74.20 58.51 -37.76
N TYR A 107 73.67 59.04 -38.86
CA TYR A 107 74.44 59.72 -39.91
C TYR A 107 74.43 61.27 -39.86
N ASN A 108 73.74 61.92 -38.91
CA ASN A 108 73.82 63.38 -38.71
C ASN A 108 73.80 63.82 -37.23
N PHE A 109 74.80 64.64 -36.84
CA PHE A 109 75.04 65.02 -35.44
C PHE A 109 73.92 65.86 -34.82
N VAL A 110 73.15 65.21 -33.93
CA VAL A 110 72.12 65.75 -33.02
C VAL A 110 70.87 66.23 -33.76
N GLU A 111 70.01 65.28 -34.06
CA GLU A 111 68.59 65.57 -34.28
C GLU A 111 67.96 66.15 -33.01
N THR A 112 67.32 67.31 -33.13
CA THR A 112 66.46 67.89 -32.09
C THR A 112 64.97 67.80 -32.42
N ASP A 113 64.63 67.26 -33.60
CA ASP A 113 63.30 67.40 -34.19
C ASP A 113 62.50 66.08 -34.21
N VAL A 114 63.07 64.95 -33.78
CA VAL A 114 62.35 63.67 -33.66
C VAL A 114 61.69 63.51 -32.29
N THR A 115 60.38 63.26 -32.29
CA THR A 115 59.59 63.07 -31.06
C THR A 115 58.89 61.70 -31.06
N PHE A 116 59.53 60.71 -30.44
CA PHE A 116 58.95 59.38 -30.17
C PHE A 116 57.86 59.36 -29.05
N GLY A 117 57.12 60.46 -28.87
CA GLY A 117 56.07 60.57 -27.86
C GLY A 117 56.58 60.50 -26.41
N THR A 118 55.89 59.73 -25.54
CA THR A 118 56.08 59.69 -24.07
C THR A 118 57.34 58.94 -23.60
N ALA A 119 58.34 58.72 -24.46
CA ALA A 119 59.62 58.16 -24.05
C ALA A 119 60.32 59.09 -23.03
N THR A 120 60.47 58.66 -21.79
CA THR A 120 61.00 59.48 -20.69
C THR A 120 62.52 59.41 -20.60
N GLY A 121 63.19 60.44 -21.11
CA GLY A 121 64.65 60.61 -21.03
C GLY A 121 65.24 60.78 -22.43
N GLY A 122 66.07 61.81 -22.61
CA GLY A 122 66.59 62.21 -23.93
C GLY A 122 67.12 61.03 -24.74
N VAL A 123 66.87 61.05 -26.05
CA VAL A 123 67.28 60.00 -26.99
C VAL A 123 68.81 59.92 -26.99
N ASN A 124 69.38 58.75 -26.71
CA ASN A 124 70.82 58.54 -26.92
C ASN A 124 71.06 58.34 -28.42
N SER A 125 71.67 59.34 -29.05
CA SER A 125 72.06 59.38 -30.46
C SER A 125 73.55 59.70 -30.62
N GLY A 126 74.17 59.24 -31.71
CA GLY A 126 75.57 59.49 -32.05
C GLY A 126 76.32 58.28 -32.65
N SER A 127 77.10 58.52 -33.71
CA SER A 127 77.78 57.51 -34.55
C SER A 127 78.82 56.60 -33.85
N THR A 128 79.03 56.74 -32.54
CA THR A 128 79.98 55.92 -31.74
C THR A 128 79.32 55.23 -30.55
N THR A 129 78.00 55.32 -30.41
CA THR A 129 77.26 54.73 -29.29
C THR A 129 76.89 53.29 -29.64
N THR A 130 77.21 52.34 -28.77
CA THR A 130 77.00 50.91 -29.00
C THR A 130 75.88 50.38 -28.10
N PHE A 131 75.22 49.28 -28.45
CA PHE A 131 74.20 48.64 -27.62
C PHE A 131 74.72 48.27 -26.22
N ALA A 132 75.95 47.75 -26.13
CA ALA A 132 76.63 47.48 -24.87
C ALA A 132 76.86 48.76 -24.05
N ALA A 133 77.06 49.93 -24.68
CA ALA A 133 77.20 51.20 -23.97
C ALA A 133 75.85 51.79 -23.52
N ALA A 134 74.79 51.60 -24.31
CA ALA A 134 73.46 52.13 -24.03
C ALA A 134 72.68 51.29 -23.00
N PHE A 135 72.82 49.96 -23.06
CA PHE A 135 72.06 49.03 -22.21
C PHE A 135 72.93 48.28 -21.20
N GLY A 136 74.26 48.33 -21.31
CA GLY A 136 75.19 47.65 -20.42
C GLY A 136 75.03 48.07 -18.96
N GLY A 137 74.89 47.09 -18.06
CA GLY A 137 74.64 47.32 -16.63
C GLY A 137 73.16 47.38 -16.24
N SER A 138 72.22 47.37 -17.19
CA SER A 138 70.78 47.46 -16.93
C SER A 138 70.15 46.09 -16.62
N PRO A 139 68.96 46.05 -15.97
CA PRO A 139 68.12 44.86 -15.95
C PRO A 139 67.62 44.56 -17.36
N GLY A 140 67.72 43.31 -17.79
CA GLY A 140 67.31 42.89 -19.13
C GLY A 140 65.88 42.33 -19.23
N ASN A 141 65.23 42.07 -18.09
CA ASN A 141 63.85 41.59 -18.03
C ASN A 141 62.85 42.76 -17.98
N GLY A 142 61.72 42.61 -18.67
CA GLY A 142 60.60 43.56 -18.76
C GLY A 142 60.29 43.94 -20.22
N PHE A 143 59.46 44.97 -20.43
CA PHE A 143 59.04 45.35 -21.78
C PHE A 143 60.14 46.07 -22.57
N TRP A 144 60.66 45.43 -23.60
CA TRP A 144 61.46 46.10 -24.63
C TRP A 144 60.53 46.66 -25.69
N SER A 145 60.72 47.92 -26.04
CA SER A 145 59.85 48.62 -26.99
C SER A 145 60.66 49.06 -28.21
N LEU A 146 60.24 48.65 -29.39
CA LEU A 146 60.75 49.17 -30.66
C LEU A 146 59.81 50.27 -31.12
N TYR A 147 60.31 51.50 -31.16
CA TYR A 147 59.64 52.63 -31.79
C TYR A 147 60.18 52.81 -33.19
N VAL A 148 59.26 53.00 -34.14
CA VAL A 148 59.55 53.28 -35.54
C VAL A 148 58.86 54.59 -35.87
N ASN A 149 59.64 55.57 -36.31
CA ASN A 149 59.16 56.86 -36.76
C ASN A 149 59.52 57.04 -38.23
N ASP A 150 58.52 57.44 -38.99
CA ASP A 150 58.68 57.92 -40.36
C ASP A 150 58.60 59.44 -40.30
N ASP A 151 59.71 60.14 -40.50
CA ASP A 151 59.84 61.56 -40.15
C ASP A 151 59.57 62.52 -41.33
N PHE A 152 59.45 61.98 -42.54
CA PHE A 152 59.02 62.69 -43.75
C PHE A 152 57.64 62.24 -44.23
N ALA A 153 57.15 62.87 -45.31
CA ALA A 153 55.79 62.65 -45.83
C ALA A 153 55.77 62.06 -47.25
N ASP A 154 54.70 61.31 -47.56
CA ASP A 154 54.37 60.67 -48.85
C ASP A 154 55.00 59.28 -49.12
N ASP A 155 55.36 58.53 -48.08
CA ASP A 155 55.81 57.13 -48.14
C ASP A 155 55.22 56.23 -47.03
N THR A 156 55.42 54.92 -47.15
CA THR A 156 54.94 53.92 -46.18
C THR A 156 55.83 52.68 -46.19
N GLY A 157 55.78 51.94 -45.09
CA GLY A 157 56.51 50.69 -44.95
C GLY A 157 55.78 49.64 -44.12
N SER A 158 56.42 48.49 -43.95
CA SER A 158 56.00 47.47 -43.01
C SER A 158 57.17 46.62 -42.55
N LEU A 159 56.99 46.01 -41.39
CA LEU A 159 57.91 45.09 -40.76
C LEU A 159 57.13 43.84 -40.34
N ALA A 160 57.52 42.65 -40.79
CA ALA A 160 56.77 41.43 -40.50
C ALA A 160 56.91 40.97 -39.04
N GLY A 161 58.05 41.28 -38.43
CA GLY A 161 58.34 41.03 -37.03
C GLY A 161 59.71 41.57 -36.65
N TRP A 162 60.02 41.51 -35.35
CA TRP A 162 61.34 41.82 -34.86
C TRP A 162 61.68 40.97 -33.64
N SER A 163 62.97 40.80 -33.39
CA SER A 163 63.45 40.13 -32.20
C SER A 163 64.57 40.90 -31.52
N VAL A 164 64.61 40.81 -30.20
CA VAL A 164 65.71 41.32 -29.38
C VAL A 164 66.42 40.17 -28.72
N SER A 165 67.74 40.11 -28.89
CA SER A 165 68.62 39.19 -28.20
C SER A 165 69.39 39.94 -27.13
N VAL A 166 69.23 39.54 -25.88
CA VAL A 166 69.89 40.15 -24.72
C VAL A 166 70.97 39.21 -24.20
N THR A 167 72.19 39.72 -24.03
CA THR A 167 73.32 38.98 -23.50
C THR A 167 73.68 39.48 -22.12
N THR A 168 73.68 38.62 -21.09
CA THR A 168 74.06 39.00 -19.71
C THR A 168 75.42 38.42 -19.30
N ALA A 169 76.15 39.13 -18.43
CA ALA A 169 77.27 38.54 -17.70
C ALA A 169 76.74 37.74 -16.49
N ASN A 170 77.18 36.49 -16.35
CA ASN A 170 76.89 35.69 -15.16
C ASN A 170 77.60 36.31 -13.95
N ASN A 171 76.92 37.21 -13.24
CA ASN A 171 77.28 37.58 -11.87
C ASN A 171 76.65 36.56 -10.91
N GLN A 172 77.19 35.35 -10.88
CA GLN A 172 77.00 34.43 -9.77
C GLN A 172 78.22 34.57 -8.84
N ALA A 173 78.20 35.62 -8.03
CA ALA A 173 78.83 35.52 -6.71
C ALA A 173 77.89 34.67 -5.86
N ALA A 174 78.44 33.66 -5.20
CA ALA A 174 77.70 32.75 -4.34
C ALA A 174 76.75 33.51 -3.39
N LEU A 175 75.44 33.37 -3.64
CA LEU A 175 74.40 33.74 -2.70
C LEU A 175 74.25 32.58 -1.72
N SER A 176 75.12 32.57 -0.72
CA SER A 176 74.83 31.91 0.55
C SER A 176 74.19 32.96 1.46
N GLY A 177 72.88 32.87 1.64
CA GLY A 177 72.12 33.55 2.69
C GLY A 177 71.77 35.02 2.39
N ASP A 178 70.54 35.25 1.93
CA ASP A 178 69.77 36.41 2.36
C ASP A 178 68.28 36.06 2.33
N ALA A 179 67.56 36.56 3.33
CA ALA A 179 66.16 36.28 3.64
C ALA A 179 65.31 37.51 3.27
N GLY A 180 64.46 37.41 2.24
CA GLY A 180 63.43 38.42 1.97
C GLY A 180 63.27 38.88 0.52
N SER A 181 62.89 38.01 -0.42
CA SER A 181 62.35 38.45 -1.71
C SER A 181 61.14 37.62 -2.12
N ASP A 182 60.02 38.29 -2.43
CA ASP A 182 58.75 37.71 -2.90
C ASP A 182 58.95 36.82 -4.15
N ASP A 183 58.43 35.59 -4.12
CA ASP A 183 58.48 34.66 -5.25
C ASP A 183 57.16 34.68 -6.05
N ILE A 184 57.22 35.04 -7.33
CA ILE A 184 56.06 35.06 -8.25
C ILE A 184 56.14 33.87 -9.21
N PHE A 185 55.15 32.99 -9.19
CA PHE A 185 55.01 31.86 -10.12
C PHE A 185 53.82 32.10 -11.07
N SER A 186 54.04 32.00 -12.39
CA SER A 186 53.01 32.20 -13.42
C SER A 186 52.91 30.97 -14.31
N LEU A 187 51.72 30.40 -14.43
CA LEU A 187 51.41 29.23 -15.25
C LEU A 187 50.47 29.62 -16.40
N ASP A 188 50.83 29.27 -17.64
CA ASP A 188 50.04 29.53 -18.86
C ASP A 188 49.70 28.21 -19.55
N ALA A 189 48.42 27.84 -19.58
CA ALA A 189 47.95 26.64 -20.26
C ALA A 189 47.50 26.97 -21.69
N THR A 190 48.44 27.03 -22.63
CA THR A 190 48.10 27.22 -24.06
C THR A 190 47.67 25.92 -24.77
N GLY A 191 46.85 25.09 -24.13
CA GLY A 191 46.34 23.86 -24.77
C GLY A 191 45.35 23.07 -23.90
N ALA A 192 44.18 22.76 -24.47
CA ALA A 192 43.16 21.92 -23.86
C ALA A 192 43.69 20.49 -23.62
N GLY A 193 44.12 20.21 -22.39
CA GLY A 193 44.52 18.88 -21.95
C GLY A 193 44.54 18.81 -20.43
N THR A 194 43.82 17.84 -19.87
CA THR A 194 43.86 17.47 -18.46
C THR A 194 45.26 16.98 -18.10
N GLY A 195 46.02 17.74 -17.32
CA GLY A 195 47.30 17.33 -16.78
C GLY A 195 47.32 17.55 -15.27
N THR A 196 47.37 16.47 -14.50
CA THR A 196 47.77 16.50 -13.08
C THR A 196 49.23 16.97 -13.01
N PHE A 197 49.50 18.10 -12.36
CA PHE A 197 50.86 18.53 -12.09
C PHE A 197 51.23 18.10 -10.67
N GLU A 198 51.75 16.88 -10.56
CA GLU A 198 52.36 16.39 -9.32
C GLU A 198 53.70 17.12 -9.16
N VAL A 199 53.89 17.93 -8.11
CA VAL A 199 55.25 18.36 -7.69
C VAL A 199 55.90 17.21 -6.92
N ALA A 200 55.81 15.99 -7.47
CA ALA A 200 56.62 14.87 -7.07
C ALA A 200 57.35 14.36 -8.31
N GLY A 201 58.60 14.80 -8.43
CA GLY A 201 59.62 14.08 -9.16
C GLY A 201 59.45 13.88 -10.68
N ASP A 202 60.42 14.44 -11.40
CA ASP A 202 60.95 13.94 -12.69
C ASP A 202 60.04 14.07 -13.92
N ASP A 203 59.82 15.31 -14.39
CA ASP A 203 60.37 15.74 -15.70
C ASP A 203 59.90 17.15 -16.11
N ALA A 204 60.81 18.14 -16.03
CA ALA A 204 60.81 19.32 -16.90
C ALA A 204 62.23 19.92 -17.01
N VAL A 205 63.08 19.16 -17.70
CA VAL A 205 64.30 19.53 -18.44
C VAL A 205 65.10 20.77 -17.95
N GLY A 206 66.24 20.51 -17.29
CA GLY A 206 67.45 21.24 -17.68
C GLY A 206 68.61 21.50 -16.72
N TYR A 207 68.70 20.99 -15.48
CA TYR A 207 69.99 20.97 -14.75
C TYR A 207 70.10 19.79 -13.77
N SER A 208 71.14 18.98 -13.93
CA SER A 208 71.47 17.85 -13.04
C SER A 208 72.16 18.33 -11.76
N GLY A 209 71.56 18.07 -10.59
CA GLY A 209 72.30 18.01 -9.33
C GLY A 209 71.70 18.66 -8.09
N VAL A 210 70.39 18.89 -8.00
CA VAL A 210 69.73 19.36 -6.76
C VAL A 210 68.48 18.51 -6.51
N THR A 211 68.33 17.99 -5.29
CA THR A 211 67.32 16.98 -4.91
C THR A 211 66.13 17.55 -4.12
N SER A 212 65.92 18.86 -4.15
CA SER A 212 64.79 19.56 -3.53
C SER A 212 64.81 21.04 -3.92
N TRP A 213 63.69 21.61 -4.34
CA TRP A 213 63.43 23.04 -4.18
C TRP A 213 62.48 23.18 -3.00
N LEU A 214 62.95 23.88 -1.98
CA LEU A 214 62.15 24.26 -0.82
C LEU A 214 61.53 25.61 -1.20
N ILE A 215 60.21 25.76 -1.14
CA ILE A 215 59.60 27.08 -1.05
C ILE A 215 59.91 27.55 0.38
N ASP A 216 61.06 28.22 0.57
CA ASP A 216 61.51 28.60 1.90
C ASP A 216 60.95 29.97 2.29
N GLY A 217 59.74 29.94 2.87
CA GLY A 217 59.04 31.10 3.41
C GLY A 217 59.87 31.95 4.38
N LEU A 218 60.65 32.88 3.85
CA LEU A 218 61.34 33.91 4.62
C LEU A 218 60.96 35.29 4.11
N GLY A 219 59.72 35.69 4.45
CA GLY A 219 59.22 37.05 4.42
C GLY A 219 58.96 37.61 3.02
N GLY A 220 57.67 37.84 2.72
CA GLY A 220 57.19 38.39 1.46
C GLY A 220 55.68 38.23 1.32
N THR A 221 55.12 38.55 0.15
CA THR A 221 53.79 38.08 -0.30
C THR A 221 54.00 37.17 -1.49
N ASP A 222 53.89 35.86 -1.31
CA ASP A 222 54.09 34.88 -2.39
C ASP A 222 52.77 34.65 -3.13
N SER A 223 52.83 34.69 -4.47
CA SER A 223 51.65 34.69 -5.35
C SER A 223 51.76 33.68 -6.49
N ILE A 224 50.70 32.89 -6.68
CA ILE A 224 50.54 31.97 -7.83
C ILE A 224 49.51 32.54 -8.80
N TYR A 225 49.89 32.71 -10.07
CA TYR A 225 49.03 33.18 -11.16
C TYR A 225 48.73 32.06 -12.15
N PHE A 226 47.46 31.81 -12.42
CA PHE A 226 46.99 30.91 -13.48
C PHE A 226 46.44 31.69 -14.67
N SER A 227 46.71 31.25 -15.89
CA SER A 227 46.11 31.82 -17.10
C SER A 227 45.70 30.72 -18.08
N GLY A 228 44.53 30.87 -18.70
CA GLY A 228 43.94 29.89 -19.63
C GLY A 228 42.64 29.23 -19.11
N SER A 229 42.01 28.39 -19.95
CA SER A 229 40.81 27.61 -19.62
C SER A 229 41.18 26.13 -19.40
N GLY A 230 40.78 25.52 -18.28
CA GLY A 230 41.09 24.12 -17.95
C GLY A 230 40.99 23.78 -16.46
N SER A 231 41.19 22.50 -16.13
CA SER A 231 41.28 22.02 -14.73
C SER A 231 42.75 21.92 -14.30
N TYR A 232 43.08 22.55 -13.18
CA TYR A 232 44.41 22.56 -12.59
C TYR A 232 44.35 21.86 -11.23
N SER A 233 45.16 20.83 -10.99
CA SER A 233 45.23 20.12 -9.72
C SER A 233 46.64 20.21 -9.16
N PHE A 234 46.75 20.58 -7.88
CA PHE A 234 48.01 20.79 -7.17
C PHE A 234 48.06 19.95 -5.89
N ASP A 235 49.25 19.43 -5.61
CA ASP A 235 49.64 18.75 -4.37
C ASP A 235 50.79 19.59 -3.77
N LEU A 236 50.46 20.46 -2.80
CA LEU A 236 51.24 21.48 -2.10
C LEU A 236 51.60 21.12 -0.64
N THR A 237 52.69 20.42 -0.36
CA THR A 237 52.93 19.87 1.01
C THR A 237 52.81 20.91 2.15
N THR A 238 52.46 20.53 3.38
CA THR A 238 52.29 21.45 4.56
C THR A 238 53.38 22.52 4.75
N SER A 239 54.63 22.26 4.34
CA SER A 239 55.70 23.26 4.39
C SER A 239 55.60 24.37 3.33
N ASP A 240 54.94 24.11 2.21
CA ASP A 240 54.84 24.98 1.03
C ASP A 240 53.65 25.96 1.11
N LEU A 241 52.63 25.69 1.95
CA LEU A 241 51.41 26.50 2.10
C LEU A 241 51.45 27.53 3.22
N THR A 242 52.37 27.40 4.18
CA THR A 242 52.61 28.44 5.19
C THR A 242 53.24 29.72 4.62
N SER A 243 53.66 29.68 3.35
CA SER A 243 54.29 30.79 2.62
C SER A 243 53.44 31.41 1.53
N ILE A 244 52.33 30.80 1.08
CA ILE A 244 51.54 31.33 -0.05
C ILE A 244 50.40 32.22 0.49
N GLU A 245 50.50 33.54 0.32
CA GLU A 245 49.46 34.48 0.78
C GLU A 245 48.48 34.94 -0.32
N THR A 246 48.73 34.68 -1.61
CA THR A 246 47.80 35.08 -2.69
C THR A 246 47.68 34.03 -3.80
N LEU A 247 46.45 33.62 -4.10
CA LEU A 247 46.14 32.73 -5.22
C LEU A 247 45.31 33.51 -6.26
N SER A 248 45.87 33.78 -7.44
CA SER A 248 45.24 34.61 -8.47
C SER A 248 44.95 33.83 -9.75
N LEU A 249 43.70 33.86 -10.21
CA LEU A 249 43.28 33.33 -11.50
C LEU A 249 43.11 34.50 -12.49
N LEU A 250 43.90 34.52 -13.57
CA LEU A 250 43.80 35.51 -14.65
C LEU A 250 42.89 34.97 -15.76
N PRO A 251 42.09 35.83 -16.41
CA PRO A 251 41.07 35.38 -17.35
C PRO A 251 41.69 34.72 -18.59
N PRO A 252 41.08 33.66 -19.13
CA PRO A 252 41.39 33.22 -20.49
C PRO A 252 41.03 34.34 -21.46
N LEU A 253 41.89 34.59 -22.46
CA LEU A 253 41.66 35.64 -23.45
C LEU A 253 40.36 35.48 -24.28
N LEU A 254 39.60 34.38 -24.15
CA LEU A 254 38.30 34.13 -24.78
C LEU A 254 37.46 33.04 -24.03
N GLY A 255 36.56 33.42 -23.10
CA GLY A 255 35.32 32.70 -22.74
C GLY A 255 35.35 31.19 -22.40
N GLY A 256 36.15 30.76 -21.41
CA GLY A 256 36.14 29.38 -20.89
C GLY A 256 36.23 29.34 -19.37
N SER A 257 35.68 28.30 -18.72
CA SER A 257 35.73 28.13 -17.26
C SER A 257 37.08 27.57 -16.78
N ALA A 258 37.46 27.92 -15.55
CA ALA A 258 38.61 27.35 -14.86
C ALA A 258 38.17 26.61 -13.58
N THR A 259 38.76 25.44 -13.34
CA THR A 259 38.63 24.71 -12.06
C THR A 259 40.01 24.55 -11.44
N VAL A 260 40.17 24.96 -10.18
CA VAL A 260 41.40 24.73 -9.41
C VAL A 260 41.10 23.74 -8.29
N THR A 261 41.79 22.61 -8.25
CA THR A 261 41.68 21.62 -7.18
C THR A 261 42.89 21.66 -6.27
N LEU A 262 42.66 21.84 -4.97
CA LEU A 262 43.65 21.77 -3.91
C LEU A 262 43.39 20.53 -3.04
N ASN A 263 44.43 19.76 -2.70
CA ASN A 263 44.32 18.73 -1.67
C ASN A 263 44.45 19.39 -0.29
N ALA A 264 43.68 18.96 0.71
CA ALA A 264 43.62 19.64 2.00
C ALA A 264 44.76 19.28 2.95
N SER A 265 45.59 18.24 2.65
CA SER A 265 46.73 17.70 3.43
C SER A 265 47.87 18.68 3.79
N GLU A 266 47.58 19.96 3.69
CA GLU A 266 48.37 20.98 3.01
C GLU A 266 47.81 22.37 3.41
N ILE A 267 46.48 22.57 3.44
CA ILE A 267 45.82 23.86 3.77
C ILE A 267 45.74 24.11 5.30
N GLY A 268 45.77 23.04 6.10
CA GLY A 268 45.48 23.03 7.52
C GLY A 268 46.59 23.52 8.46
N ASP A 269 46.96 24.81 8.38
CA ASP A 269 47.46 25.67 9.47
C ASP A 269 48.14 26.98 9.00
N GLY A 270 48.44 27.11 7.69
CA GLY A 270 49.15 28.28 7.12
C GLY A 270 48.33 29.20 6.20
N PHE A 271 47.50 28.63 5.32
CA PHE A 271 46.85 29.39 4.23
C PHE A 271 45.71 30.30 4.72
N ALA A 272 44.99 29.87 5.75
CA ALA A 272 43.88 30.61 6.37
C ALA A 272 44.32 31.88 7.12
N ALA A 273 45.61 32.08 7.38
CA ALA A 273 46.07 33.18 8.25
C ALA A 273 46.08 34.56 7.58
N ASN A 274 46.08 34.68 6.24
CA ASN A 274 46.02 35.96 5.53
C ASN A 274 45.81 35.86 4.00
N GLY A 275 45.27 34.74 3.50
CA GLY A 275 45.20 34.44 2.07
C GLY A 275 44.15 35.25 1.31
N THR A 276 44.56 35.95 0.25
CA THR A 276 43.64 36.56 -0.73
C THR A 276 43.56 35.68 -1.97
N VAL A 277 42.37 35.19 -2.33
CA VAL A 277 42.13 34.52 -3.61
C VAL A 277 41.52 35.54 -4.56
N GLY A 278 42.22 35.96 -5.62
CA GLY A 278 41.69 36.99 -6.52
C GLY A 278 42.49 37.29 -7.77
N GLY A 279 41.78 37.44 -8.88
CA GLY A 279 42.24 37.90 -10.19
C GLY A 279 41.02 38.25 -11.07
N ALA A 280 41.21 38.80 -12.27
CA ALA A 280 40.09 39.29 -13.10
C ALA A 280 39.33 38.12 -13.75
N PHE A 281 38.46 37.42 -13.02
CA PHE A 281 37.57 36.40 -13.55
C PHE A 281 36.67 36.95 -14.67
N ASP A 282 36.34 36.11 -15.67
CA ASP A 282 35.47 36.49 -16.80
C ASP A 282 34.03 36.61 -16.30
N SER A 283 33.44 37.80 -16.46
CA SER A 283 32.06 38.13 -16.09
C SER A 283 30.94 37.33 -16.78
N SER A 284 31.25 36.26 -17.53
CA SER A 284 30.29 35.56 -18.40
C SER A 284 30.19 34.03 -18.26
N VAL A 285 31.03 33.38 -17.45
CA VAL A 285 31.05 31.90 -17.25
C VAL A 285 31.37 31.57 -15.78
N ALA A 286 30.79 30.49 -15.25
CA ALA A 286 31.00 30.01 -13.88
C ALA A 286 32.41 29.44 -13.65
N ASP A 287 33.05 29.83 -12.54
CA ASP A 287 34.36 29.29 -12.10
C ASP A 287 34.23 28.51 -10.76
N THR A 288 35.11 27.52 -10.55
CA THR A 288 35.04 26.64 -9.36
C THR A 288 36.40 26.48 -8.67
N LEU A 289 36.44 26.71 -7.35
CA LEU A 289 37.54 26.29 -6.49
C LEU A 289 37.16 24.99 -5.79
N ALA A 290 37.87 23.90 -6.04
CA ALA A 290 37.65 22.61 -5.43
C ALA A 290 38.71 22.28 -4.37
N ILE A 291 38.26 21.79 -3.22
CA ILE A 291 39.10 21.31 -2.12
C ILE A 291 38.73 19.86 -1.86
N VAL A 292 39.73 18.98 -1.80
CA VAL A 292 39.54 17.54 -1.50
C VAL A 292 40.32 17.21 -0.24
N MET A 293 39.65 16.70 0.79
CA MET A 293 40.20 16.60 2.15
C MET A 293 41.41 15.67 2.26
N GLY A 294 41.41 14.52 1.57
CA GLY A 294 42.45 13.51 1.75
C GLY A 294 42.62 13.16 3.24
N ALA A 295 43.79 12.70 3.69
CA ALA A 295 43.97 12.19 5.06
C ALA A 295 43.87 13.23 6.22
N ASP A 296 43.46 14.47 5.92
CA ASP A 296 43.31 15.54 6.89
C ASP A 296 41.87 15.61 7.41
N THR A 297 41.74 15.95 8.70
CA THR A 297 40.45 15.93 9.42
C THR A 297 39.86 17.32 9.62
N ALA A 298 40.46 18.38 9.07
CA ALA A 298 39.93 19.74 9.24
C ALA A 298 40.33 20.73 8.13
N VAL A 299 39.39 21.58 7.73
CA VAL A 299 39.59 22.71 6.81
C VAL A 299 38.87 23.95 7.36
N ASP A 300 39.50 25.12 7.23
CA ASP A 300 38.92 26.39 7.69
C ASP A 300 39.17 27.49 6.64
N LEU A 301 38.08 27.93 6.00
CA LEU A 301 38.07 28.98 4.99
C LEU A 301 37.51 30.32 5.50
N SER A 302 37.15 30.41 6.78
CA SER A 302 36.44 31.58 7.35
C SER A 302 37.22 32.90 7.27
N LEU A 303 38.55 32.83 7.15
CA LEU A 303 39.45 33.98 7.07
C LEU A 303 39.99 34.22 5.64
N VAL A 304 39.60 33.37 4.67
CA VAL A 304 40.02 33.49 3.28
C VAL A 304 39.19 34.58 2.60
N THR A 305 39.86 35.57 2.01
CA THR A 305 39.16 36.66 1.30
C THR A 305 39.16 36.40 -0.20
N PHE A 306 37.97 36.24 -0.78
CA PHE A 306 37.78 36.11 -2.22
C PHE A 306 37.53 37.50 -2.85
N LEU A 307 38.38 37.91 -3.80
CA LEU A 307 38.28 39.17 -4.53
C LEU A 307 37.85 38.91 -5.98
N ASN A 308 36.78 39.59 -6.43
CA ASN A 308 36.21 39.49 -7.78
C ASN A 308 35.55 38.13 -8.12
N PHE A 309 35.26 37.31 -7.11
CA PHE A 309 34.43 36.10 -7.16
C PHE A 309 32.98 36.53 -6.86
N PHE A 310 32.29 37.14 -7.83
CA PHE A 310 31.03 37.86 -7.59
C PHE A 310 29.93 37.55 -8.62
N GLN A 311 30.05 36.47 -9.41
CA GLN A 311 28.95 36.04 -10.26
C GLN A 311 28.07 35.02 -9.51
N PRO A 312 26.74 34.97 -9.77
CA PRO A 312 25.83 34.04 -9.09
C PRO A 312 26.11 32.54 -9.30
N LEU A 313 27.10 32.20 -10.13
CA LEU A 313 27.44 30.83 -10.51
C LEU A 313 28.86 30.42 -10.08
N ASP A 314 29.62 31.33 -9.44
CA ASP A 314 30.94 31.00 -8.91
C ASP A 314 30.76 30.24 -7.58
N GLN A 315 31.43 29.10 -7.41
CA GLN A 315 31.27 28.25 -6.21
C GLN A 315 32.60 27.74 -5.66
N VAL A 316 32.64 27.52 -4.34
CA VAL A 316 33.69 26.72 -3.69
C VAL A 316 33.11 25.34 -3.41
N THR A 317 33.80 24.26 -3.80
CA THR A 317 33.39 22.89 -3.51
C THR A 317 34.36 22.24 -2.53
N ILE A 318 33.87 21.63 -1.48
CA ILE A 318 34.68 20.89 -0.50
C ILE A 318 34.20 19.43 -0.50
N ALA A 319 35.11 18.49 -0.72
CA ALA A 319 34.82 17.06 -0.74
C ALA A 319 35.64 16.32 0.33
N GLY A 320 34.95 15.62 1.24
CA GLY A 320 35.57 14.77 2.27
C GLY A 320 36.17 13.48 1.71
N ASP A 321 36.84 12.71 2.58
CA ASP A 321 37.55 11.49 2.18
C ASP A 321 37.04 10.19 2.83
N GLY A 322 36.01 10.29 3.68
CA GLY A 322 35.33 9.16 4.31
C GLY A 322 35.74 8.92 5.77
N ASP A 323 36.56 9.80 6.36
CA ASP A 323 36.85 9.86 7.81
C ASP A 323 35.92 10.91 8.48
N GLY A 324 36.16 11.28 9.74
CA GLY A 324 35.39 12.36 10.38
C GLY A 324 36.10 13.70 10.23
N GLU A 325 35.46 14.66 9.56
CA GLU A 325 36.01 15.97 9.22
C GLU A 325 35.44 17.12 10.06
N THR A 326 36.20 18.21 10.16
CA THR A 326 35.72 19.51 10.64
C THR A 326 35.89 20.54 9.53
N ILE A 327 34.79 20.95 8.92
CA ILE A 327 34.77 21.84 7.75
C ILE A 327 34.19 23.18 8.17
N THR A 328 34.94 24.26 7.95
CA THR A 328 34.40 25.62 7.99
C THR A 328 34.52 26.24 6.60
N GLY A 329 33.38 26.49 5.99
CA GLY A 329 33.23 27.15 4.71
C GLY A 329 33.60 28.63 4.76
N SER A 330 33.35 29.29 3.64
CA SER A 330 33.75 30.65 3.35
C SER A 330 32.60 31.63 3.61
N ALA A 331 32.65 32.81 2.99
CA ALA A 331 31.53 33.76 2.99
C ALA A 331 30.84 33.80 1.60
N MET A 332 31.09 32.78 0.78
CA MET A 332 30.55 32.58 -0.57
C MET A 332 29.60 31.37 -0.57
N HIS A 333 28.89 31.17 -1.68
CA HIS A 333 28.04 29.99 -1.86
C HIS A 333 28.92 28.75 -2.03
N ASP A 334 28.93 27.90 -1.02
CA ASP A 334 29.75 26.71 -0.92
C ASP A 334 28.92 25.45 -1.23
N VAL A 335 29.56 24.44 -1.81
CA VAL A 335 29.00 23.10 -2.01
C VAL A 335 29.89 22.13 -1.24
N ILE A 336 29.39 21.65 -0.11
CA ILE A 336 30.12 20.80 0.82
C ILE A 336 29.51 19.39 0.74
N ASP A 337 30.34 18.40 0.45
CA ASP A 337 30.01 16.97 0.51
C ASP A 337 31.07 16.30 1.39
N ALA A 338 30.77 16.08 2.67
CA ALA A 338 31.74 15.56 3.63
C ALA A 338 31.94 14.04 3.53
N GLY A 339 31.10 13.32 2.79
CA GLY A 339 31.28 11.88 2.56
C GLY A 339 30.73 11.01 3.69
N ASP A 340 31.29 9.81 3.89
CA ASP A 340 30.99 9.00 5.08
C ASP A 340 31.78 9.59 6.26
N GLY A 341 31.23 9.70 7.46
CA GLY A 341 32.02 10.30 8.54
C GLY A 341 31.17 10.82 9.67
N GLY A 342 31.79 11.11 10.81
CA GLY A 342 31.11 11.88 11.86
C GLY A 342 31.60 13.31 11.78
N ASP A 343 30.92 14.11 10.97
CA ASP A 343 31.37 15.39 10.46
C ASP A 343 30.86 16.58 11.27
N THR A 344 31.67 17.63 11.34
CA THR A 344 31.29 18.92 11.93
C THR A 344 31.45 20.02 10.90
N ILE A 345 30.33 20.54 10.40
CA ILE A 345 30.29 21.47 9.27
C ILE A 345 29.75 22.82 9.73
N ASN A 346 30.35 23.89 9.23
CA ASN A 346 29.85 25.26 9.30
C ASN A 346 29.95 25.87 7.89
N GLY A 347 28.84 26.08 7.19
CA GLY A 347 28.83 26.63 5.82
C GLY A 347 29.39 28.05 5.76
N GLY A 348 29.12 28.86 6.79
CA GLY A 348 29.70 30.18 6.95
C GLY A 348 28.72 31.26 6.50
N GLY A 349 28.85 31.78 5.30
CA GLY A 349 27.81 32.63 4.74
C GLY A 349 27.77 32.55 3.23
N GLY A 350 26.65 32.91 2.63
CA GLY A 350 26.32 32.46 1.28
C GLY A 350 25.15 31.50 1.33
N ASN A 351 24.60 31.16 0.17
CA ASN A 351 23.58 30.12 0.05
C ASN A 351 24.31 28.81 -0.26
N ASP A 352 24.45 27.97 0.74
CA ASP A 352 25.30 26.80 0.70
C ASP A 352 24.49 25.54 0.39
N THR A 353 25.13 24.54 -0.22
CA THR A 353 24.59 23.18 -0.36
C THR A 353 25.48 22.25 0.45
N ILE A 354 24.93 21.67 1.52
CA ILE A 354 25.66 20.85 2.47
C ILE A 354 25.08 19.43 2.47
N ILE A 355 25.93 18.47 2.15
CA ILE A 355 25.68 17.03 2.31
C ILE A 355 26.69 16.57 3.37
N ALA A 356 26.21 16.36 4.59
CA ALA A 356 27.07 15.99 5.71
C ALA A 356 27.46 14.52 5.67
N GLY A 357 26.55 13.66 5.24
CA GLY A 357 26.74 12.23 5.25
C GLY A 357 26.29 11.51 3.97
N ALA A 358 26.82 10.30 3.77
CA ALA A 358 26.42 9.42 2.67
C ALA A 358 25.27 8.49 3.08
N SER A 359 24.43 8.06 2.13
CA SER A 359 23.31 7.12 2.36
C SER A 359 23.79 5.67 2.63
N SER A 360 24.55 5.46 3.71
CA SER A 360 25.51 4.37 3.89
C SER A 360 25.70 4.04 5.38
N PHE A 361 25.95 2.78 5.73
CA PHE A 361 26.27 2.43 7.14
C PHE A 361 27.63 2.96 7.62
N GLY A 362 28.44 3.47 6.70
CA GLY A 362 29.71 4.13 6.98
C GLY A 362 29.55 5.52 7.57
N ASP A 363 28.37 6.13 7.40
CA ASP A 363 28.04 7.44 7.94
C ASP A 363 28.19 7.48 9.46
N GLY A 364 28.57 8.63 9.99
CA GLY A 364 28.80 8.86 11.40
C GLY A 364 27.57 9.51 12.02
N VAL A 365 27.79 10.48 12.90
CA VAL A 365 26.73 11.32 13.44
C VAL A 365 27.22 12.73 13.23
N ASP A 366 26.44 13.51 12.49
CA ASP A 366 26.91 14.78 11.95
C ASP A 366 26.38 15.96 12.74
N THR A 367 27.11 17.06 12.68
CA THR A 367 26.71 18.35 13.23
C THR A 367 26.94 19.43 12.19
N VAL A 368 25.84 19.95 11.64
CA VAL A 368 25.84 20.96 10.59
C VAL A 368 25.32 22.30 11.14
N ASN A 369 25.98 23.38 10.76
CA ASN A 369 25.44 24.73 10.83
C ASN A 369 25.52 25.34 9.42
N GLY A 370 24.40 25.72 8.82
CA GLY A 370 24.33 26.35 7.51
C GLY A 370 25.08 27.68 7.53
N GLY A 371 24.64 28.59 8.39
CA GLY A 371 25.30 29.86 8.63
C GLY A 371 24.42 31.01 8.18
N ALA A 372 24.92 31.88 7.32
CA ALA A 372 24.16 33.05 6.87
C ALA A 372 23.83 32.97 5.37
N GLY A 373 22.58 32.76 5.03
CA GLY A 373 22.07 32.66 3.66
C GLY A 373 20.97 31.63 3.61
N ASN A 374 20.55 31.23 2.41
CA ASN A 374 19.52 30.20 2.26
C ASN A 374 20.22 28.88 1.90
N ASP A 375 20.30 27.98 2.85
CA ASP A 375 21.13 26.79 2.76
C ASP A 375 20.29 25.52 2.52
N ASP A 376 20.78 24.65 1.63
CA ASP A 376 20.23 23.33 1.36
C ASP A 376 21.03 22.28 2.16
N ILE A 377 20.44 21.67 3.18
CA ILE A 377 21.15 20.80 4.14
C ILE A 377 20.61 19.36 4.08
N THR A 378 21.50 18.39 3.98
CA THR A 378 21.21 16.95 4.10
C THR A 378 22.10 16.35 5.18
N GLY A 379 21.50 15.70 6.17
CA GLY A 379 22.20 15.02 7.27
C GLY A 379 22.83 13.72 6.78
N GLY A 380 22.01 12.74 6.41
CA GLY A 380 22.46 11.43 5.97
C GLY A 380 21.92 10.32 6.86
N TYR A 381 22.65 9.21 6.91
CA TYR A 381 22.35 8.06 7.75
C TYR A 381 22.74 8.34 9.22
N TYR A 382 21.95 7.81 10.18
CA TYR A 382 22.05 8.07 11.63
C TYR A 382 21.34 9.36 12.09
N VAL A 383 21.67 9.81 13.31
CA VAL A 383 20.91 10.79 14.10
C VAL A 383 21.75 12.04 14.21
N ASP A 384 21.42 13.01 13.37
CA ASP A 384 22.25 14.20 13.15
C ASP A 384 21.71 15.42 13.88
N ILE A 385 22.56 16.45 13.95
CA ILE A 385 22.19 17.79 14.44
C ILE A 385 22.35 18.76 13.28
N LEU A 386 21.24 19.30 12.78
CA LEU A 386 21.21 20.16 11.60
C LEU A 386 20.67 21.54 12.01
N ASN A 387 21.48 22.58 11.90
CA ASN A 387 21.06 23.96 12.17
C ASN A 387 21.16 24.80 10.89
N GLY A 388 20.12 25.56 10.56
CA GLY A 388 20.10 26.47 9.39
C GLY A 388 20.79 27.81 9.70
N ASP A 389 20.55 28.34 10.90
CA ASP A 389 20.99 29.64 11.40
C ASP A 389 20.21 30.83 10.82
N ALA A 390 20.67 31.53 9.79
CA ALA A 390 20.04 32.77 9.33
C ALA A 390 19.76 32.78 7.84
N GLY A 391 18.49 32.75 7.47
CA GLY A 391 17.99 32.82 6.11
C GLY A 391 16.87 31.81 5.93
N ASN A 392 16.48 31.52 4.69
CA ASN A 392 15.43 30.54 4.46
C ASN A 392 16.05 29.21 4.08
N ASP A 393 16.23 28.33 5.06
CA ASP A 393 16.96 27.08 4.92
C ASP A 393 16.04 25.91 4.57
N THR A 394 16.56 24.92 3.84
CA THR A 394 15.82 23.72 3.43
C THR A 394 16.57 22.46 3.85
N PHE A 395 15.91 21.62 4.66
CA PHE A 395 16.44 20.35 5.12
C PHE A 395 15.84 19.20 4.29
N PHE A 396 16.68 18.44 3.60
CA PHE A 396 16.26 17.35 2.73
C PHE A 396 16.33 16.02 3.43
N PHE A 397 15.24 15.26 3.33
CA PHE A 397 15.14 13.93 3.91
C PHE A 397 14.75 12.85 2.89
N ASN A 398 15.19 11.64 3.15
CA ASN A 398 15.02 10.44 2.35
C ASN A 398 14.88 9.19 3.25
N ASN A 399 14.72 8.01 2.64
CA ASN A 399 14.43 6.77 3.39
C ASN A 399 15.57 6.27 4.29
N ASP A 400 16.78 6.80 4.13
CA ASP A 400 17.97 6.35 4.83
C ASP A 400 18.23 7.15 6.12
N ASP A 401 17.51 8.26 6.36
CA ASP A 401 17.70 9.12 7.54
C ASP A 401 17.04 8.54 8.81
N PHE A 402 17.66 8.74 9.99
CA PHE A 402 17.10 8.34 11.29
C PHE A 402 16.47 9.54 12.02
N PHE A 403 16.60 9.60 13.35
CA PHE A 403 15.85 10.51 14.22
C PHE A 403 16.63 11.80 14.48
N ASP A 404 16.67 12.71 13.51
CA ASP A 404 17.49 13.92 13.58
C ASP A 404 16.95 14.99 14.54
N THR A 405 17.85 15.90 14.90
CA THR A 405 17.52 17.16 15.59
C THR A 405 17.76 18.33 14.65
N VAL A 406 16.71 19.07 14.32
CA VAL A 406 16.77 20.18 13.36
C VAL A 406 16.44 21.51 14.04
N ASP A 407 17.14 22.59 13.71
CA ASP A 407 16.74 23.95 14.10
C ASP A 407 16.89 24.86 12.87
N GLY A 408 15.78 25.38 12.34
CA GLY A 408 15.82 26.27 11.17
C GLY A 408 16.55 27.57 11.49
N GLY A 409 16.31 28.13 12.68
CA GLY A 409 16.91 29.37 13.13
C GLY A 409 16.01 30.59 12.85
N ALA A 410 16.49 31.55 12.06
CA ALA A 410 15.80 32.80 11.78
C ALA A 410 15.34 32.85 10.33
N ASP A 411 14.16 33.43 10.12
CA ASP A 411 13.47 33.62 8.83
C ASP A 411 12.46 32.51 8.53
N THR A 412 12.46 31.83 7.38
CA THR A 412 11.42 30.83 7.03
C THR A 412 12.05 29.56 6.52
N ASP A 413 11.97 28.52 7.34
CA ASP A 413 12.73 27.29 7.14
C ASP A 413 11.83 26.12 6.77
N THR A 414 12.34 25.24 5.92
CA THR A 414 11.57 24.18 5.24
C THR A 414 12.10 22.79 5.56
N LEU A 415 11.22 21.89 6.01
CA LEU A 415 11.50 20.45 5.98
C LEU A 415 11.00 19.86 4.65
N ASN A 416 11.86 19.18 3.91
CA ASN A 416 11.55 18.63 2.60
C ASN A 416 11.65 17.10 2.59
N PHE A 417 10.50 16.45 2.51
CA PHE A 417 10.35 14.99 2.55
C PHE A 417 10.20 14.36 1.15
N SER A 418 10.45 15.11 0.08
CA SER A 418 10.30 14.61 -1.30
C SER A 418 11.17 13.39 -1.63
N GLY A 419 12.22 13.11 -0.85
CA GLY A 419 13.06 11.93 -0.97
C GLY A 419 12.50 10.65 -0.32
N TYR A 420 11.43 10.74 0.48
CA TYR A 420 10.80 9.56 1.08
C TYR A 420 9.91 8.82 0.07
N THR A 421 10.07 7.49 0.02
CA THR A 421 9.35 6.63 -0.94
C THR A 421 8.81 5.34 -0.34
N TYR A 422 8.97 5.11 0.98
CA TYR A 422 8.57 3.84 1.61
C TYR A 422 7.20 3.89 2.30
N ALA A 423 6.91 4.96 3.03
CA ALA A 423 5.59 5.28 3.61
C ALA A 423 5.46 6.80 3.74
N GLY A 424 4.23 7.30 3.88
CA GLY A 424 3.98 8.70 4.18
C GLY A 424 4.50 9.09 5.56
N ILE A 425 4.73 10.38 5.73
CA ILE A 425 5.33 10.98 6.93
C ILE A 425 4.25 11.56 7.85
N THR A 426 4.55 11.59 9.15
CA THR A 426 3.75 12.36 10.12
C THR A 426 4.60 13.49 10.68
N VAL A 427 4.18 14.73 10.46
CA VAL A 427 4.83 15.95 10.96
C VAL A 427 3.86 16.69 11.87
N ASP A 428 4.34 17.12 13.01
CA ASP A 428 3.61 17.96 13.95
C ASP A 428 4.46 19.20 14.25
N LEU A 429 4.14 20.32 13.57
CA LEU A 429 4.81 21.60 13.74
C LEU A 429 4.55 22.21 15.13
N ASP A 430 3.42 21.88 15.76
CA ASP A 430 3.08 22.38 17.10
C ASP A 430 3.88 21.66 18.19
N ALA A 431 4.10 20.35 18.01
CA ALA A 431 4.94 19.55 18.90
C ALA A 431 6.44 19.68 18.59
N GLY A 432 6.81 20.16 17.39
CA GLY A 432 8.19 20.19 16.92
C GLY A 432 8.74 18.79 16.66
N THR A 433 7.93 17.90 16.07
CA THR A 433 8.32 16.50 15.86
C THR A 433 7.89 15.96 14.49
N TYR A 434 8.69 15.07 13.92
CA TYR A 434 8.24 14.22 12.81
C TYR A 434 8.64 12.76 13.03
N SER A 435 7.92 11.84 12.41
CA SER A 435 8.18 10.40 12.51
C SER A 435 8.16 9.76 11.13
N PRO A 436 9.33 9.32 10.62
CA PRO A 436 9.39 8.47 9.45
C PRO A 436 9.08 7.04 9.88
N LEU A 437 7.85 6.56 9.57
CA LEU A 437 7.31 5.25 9.95
C LEU A 437 7.03 5.11 11.45
N GLY A 438 5.93 4.45 11.83
CA GLY A 438 5.58 4.10 13.22
C GLY A 438 6.55 3.16 13.98
N LEU A 439 7.85 3.22 13.67
CA LEU A 439 8.97 2.79 14.49
C LEU A 439 9.03 3.59 15.81
N LEU A 440 9.61 2.99 16.84
CA LEU A 440 9.74 3.63 18.16
C LEU A 440 10.84 4.70 18.14
N GLY A 441 10.47 5.94 17.80
CA GLY A 441 11.29 7.14 17.91
C GLY A 441 10.65 8.31 17.14
N VAL A 442 11.01 9.55 17.51
CA VAL A 442 10.57 10.78 16.86
C VAL A 442 11.79 11.67 16.67
N SER A 443 11.94 12.23 15.48
CA SER A 443 12.85 13.35 15.24
C SER A 443 12.26 14.60 15.89
N THR A 444 13.11 15.55 16.26
CA THR A 444 12.67 16.82 16.85
C THR A 444 13.16 17.97 16.00
N PHE A 445 12.35 19.01 15.86
CA PHE A 445 12.76 20.25 15.23
C PHE A 445 12.30 21.48 15.99
N ALA A 446 12.96 22.60 15.72
CA ALA A 446 12.60 23.93 16.18
C ALA A 446 12.68 24.93 15.02
N SER A 447 11.94 26.03 15.14
CA SER A 447 12.01 27.16 14.19
C SER A 447 11.81 26.72 12.73
N ILE A 448 10.74 25.94 12.48
CA ILE A 448 10.35 25.48 11.15
C ILE A 448 8.95 26.03 10.87
N GLU A 449 8.78 26.64 9.70
CA GLU A 449 7.51 27.23 9.27
C GLU A 449 6.98 26.63 7.97
N ALA A 450 7.78 25.83 7.25
CA ALA A 450 7.39 25.23 5.99
C ALA A 450 7.65 23.72 5.95
N VAL A 451 6.74 23.00 5.29
CA VAL A 451 6.85 21.56 5.08
C VAL A 451 6.48 21.25 3.63
N PHE A 452 7.36 20.50 2.97
CA PHE A 452 7.11 19.86 1.69
C PHE A 452 6.99 18.35 1.93
N GLY A 453 5.81 17.79 1.67
CA GLY A 453 5.48 16.38 1.83
C GLY A 453 6.27 15.47 0.91
N SER A 454 6.08 14.17 1.12
CA SER A 454 6.60 13.10 0.30
C SER A 454 5.75 12.93 -0.99
N ALA A 455 5.87 11.77 -1.62
CA ALA A 455 5.00 11.38 -2.74
C ALA A 455 3.95 10.33 -2.33
N LEU A 456 3.71 10.21 -1.02
CA LEU A 456 2.84 9.24 -0.36
C LEU A 456 1.88 9.98 0.56
N GLY A 457 0.83 9.32 1.06
CA GLY A 457 -0.15 9.96 1.93
C GLY A 457 0.44 10.37 3.28
N ASP A 458 0.64 11.67 3.46
CA ASP A 458 1.26 12.30 4.62
C ASP A 458 0.21 12.81 5.63
N THR A 459 0.66 13.08 6.85
CA THR A 459 -0.17 13.74 7.88
C THR A 459 0.62 14.88 8.49
N ILE A 460 0.14 16.10 8.33
CA ILE A 460 0.84 17.33 8.73
C ILE A 460 -0.06 18.14 9.66
N THR A 461 0.35 18.27 10.92
CA THR A 461 -0.32 19.13 11.91
C THR A 461 0.38 20.47 12.02
N ALA A 462 -0.38 21.57 11.95
CA ALA A 462 0.19 22.91 11.94
C ALA A 462 -0.73 24.00 12.55
N SER A 463 -0.12 24.94 13.28
CA SER A 463 -0.69 26.24 13.66
C SER A 463 0.16 27.40 13.17
N GLY A 464 -0.39 28.61 13.17
CA GLY A 464 0.38 29.82 12.94
C GLY A 464 0.67 30.10 11.46
N VAL A 465 1.60 31.04 11.19
CA VAL A 465 1.93 31.45 9.81
C VAL A 465 2.87 30.41 9.22
N VAL A 466 2.33 29.48 8.44
CA VAL A 466 3.06 28.34 7.87
C VAL A 466 2.87 28.22 6.35
N SER A 467 3.71 27.43 5.69
CA SER A 467 3.57 27.04 4.29
C SER A 467 3.65 25.52 4.15
N ILE A 468 2.50 24.87 3.94
CA ILE A 468 2.38 23.41 3.83
C ILE A 468 2.05 23.02 2.39
N GLU A 469 2.78 22.05 1.86
CA GLU A 469 2.52 21.41 0.56
C GLU A 469 2.57 19.89 0.73
N GLY A 470 1.45 19.18 0.58
CA GLY A 470 1.38 17.71 0.65
C GLY A 470 2.04 17.00 -0.55
N SER A 471 2.20 17.71 -1.67
CA SER A 471 2.88 17.23 -2.88
C SER A 471 2.07 16.17 -3.66
N PHE A 472 2.37 14.87 -3.56
CA PHE A 472 1.59 13.81 -4.18
C PHE A 472 1.20 12.83 -3.09
N GLY A 473 0.01 12.26 -3.13
CA GLY A 473 -0.41 11.38 -2.05
C GLY A 473 -1.88 11.60 -1.76
N ASN A 474 -2.40 10.89 -0.76
CA ASN A 474 -3.67 11.27 -0.17
C ASN A 474 -3.31 11.83 1.20
N ASP A 475 -3.13 13.14 1.26
CA ASP A 475 -2.53 13.83 2.39
C ASP A 475 -3.61 14.29 3.36
N THR A 476 -3.26 14.40 4.64
CA THR A 476 -4.12 14.95 5.68
C THR A 476 -3.43 16.13 6.34
N VAL A 477 -4.00 17.32 6.20
CA VAL A 477 -3.49 18.54 6.83
C VAL A 477 -4.41 18.90 7.99
N ILE A 478 -3.89 18.74 9.21
CA ILE A 478 -4.59 19.05 10.45
C ILE A 478 -4.23 20.48 10.86
N VAL A 479 -5.20 21.38 10.83
CA VAL A 479 -5.01 22.79 11.18
C VAL A 479 -5.62 23.07 12.55
N THR A 480 -4.76 23.47 13.50
CA THR A 480 -5.12 23.69 14.90
C THR A 480 -5.42 25.15 15.22
N ASP A 481 -4.89 26.09 14.42
CA ASP A 481 -5.21 27.53 14.46
C ASP A 481 -4.86 28.17 13.10
N ALA A 482 -5.89 28.50 12.31
CA ALA A 482 -5.73 29.13 11.01
C ALA A 482 -5.53 30.65 11.15
N VAL A 483 -4.34 31.15 10.79
CA VAL A 483 -4.01 32.57 10.92
C VAL A 483 -3.69 33.24 9.58
N SER A 484 -3.93 34.55 9.51
CA SER A 484 -3.68 35.31 8.30
C SER A 484 -2.23 35.24 7.83
N GLY A 485 -2.05 34.85 6.57
CA GLY A 485 -0.73 34.68 5.94
C GLY A 485 -0.25 33.24 5.86
N ALA A 486 -0.95 32.28 6.48
CA ALA A 486 -0.66 30.85 6.30
C ALA A 486 -1.16 30.33 4.94
N HIS A 487 -0.51 29.29 4.45
CA HIS A 487 -0.77 28.63 3.19
C HIS A 487 -0.80 27.11 3.37
N TYR A 488 -1.89 26.49 2.95
CA TYR A 488 -2.11 25.04 3.04
C TYR A 488 -2.49 24.51 1.65
N PHE A 489 -1.66 23.63 1.12
CA PHE A 489 -1.85 23.00 -0.17
C PHE A 489 -1.83 21.48 0.02
N GLY A 490 -2.93 20.79 -0.28
CA GLY A 490 -2.97 19.32 -0.21
C GLY A 490 -2.12 18.70 -1.32
N GLY A 491 -2.18 19.26 -2.53
CA GLY A 491 -1.32 18.88 -3.64
C GLY A 491 -2.07 18.05 -4.67
N VAL A 492 -1.48 16.92 -5.07
CA VAL A 492 -2.05 15.99 -6.03
C VAL A 492 -2.47 14.69 -5.34
N GLY A 493 -3.77 14.49 -5.24
CA GLY A 493 -4.38 13.21 -4.96
C GLY A 493 -5.78 13.40 -4.41
N ASN A 494 -6.12 12.67 -3.34
CA ASN A 494 -7.37 12.87 -2.63
C ASN A 494 -7.06 13.31 -1.21
N ASP A 495 -6.99 14.62 -1.01
CA ASP A 495 -6.41 15.26 0.15
C ASP A 495 -7.50 15.73 1.13
N THR A 496 -7.19 15.65 2.42
CA THR A 496 -8.13 15.94 3.51
C THR A 496 -7.66 17.15 4.31
N LEU A 497 -8.51 18.17 4.39
CA LEU A 497 -8.36 19.26 5.34
C LEU A 497 -9.09 18.89 6.64
N ASP A 498 -8.35 18.79 7.73
CA ASP A 498 -8.89 18.49 9.05
C ASP A 498 -8.80 19.72 9.96
N MET A 499 -9.96 20.27 10.29
CA MET A 499 -10.16 21.43 11.16
C MET A 499 -10.76 21.03 12.52
N SER A 500 -10.87 19.72 12.83
CA SER A 500 -11.64 19.23 13.98
C SER A 500 -11.11 19.71 15.34
N SER A 501 -9.91 20.26 15.37
CA SER A 501 -9.25 20.75 16.58
C SER A 501 -9.52 22.23 16.89
N ASP A 502 -10.10 22.98 15.95
CA ASP A 502 -10.36 24.41 16.08
C ASP A 502 -11.81 24.71 16.49
N PHE A 503 -12.08 24.88 17.78
CA PHE A 503 -13.45 24.91 18.30
C PHE A 503 -14.12 26.30 18.23
N PHE A 504 -15.36 26.34 17.68
CA PHE A 504 -16.35 27.43 17.76
C PHE A 504 -16.19 28.64 16.81
N GLU A 505 -15.53 28.49 15.66
CA GLU A 505 -15.54 29.50 14.59
C GLU A 505 -16.51 29.13 13.45
N PHE A 506 -17.08 30.15 12.79
CA PHE A 506 -17.87 29.94 11.56
C PHE A 506 -16.90 29.93 10.39
N TYR A 507 -16.74 28.80 9.71
CA TYR A 507 -15.92 28.69 8.50
C TYR A 507 -16.74 28.42 7.24
N ASN A 508 -16.17 28.85 6.11
CA ASN A 508 -16.74 28.67 4.78
C ASN A 508 -15.70 27.99 3.90
N TYR A 509 -15.90 26.70 3.66
CA TYR A 509 -15.08 25.89 2.78
C TYR A 509 -15.70 25.88 1.40
N ASN A 510 -14.87 26.07 0.37
CA ASN A 510 -15.32 26.00 -1.02
C ASN A 510 -14.30 25.25 -1.86
N LEU A 511 -14.43 23.92 -1.88
CA LEU A 511 -13.55 23.00 -2.61
C LEU A 511 -13.73 23.11 -4.12
N SER A 512 -14.88 23.62 -4.60
CA SER A 512 -15.06 23.93 -6.03
C SER A 512 -14.18 25.07 -6.54
N ALA A 513 -13.62 25.90 -5.64
CA ALA A 513 -12.71 26.97 -5.99
C ALA A 513 -11.27 26.46 -6.08
N SER A 514 -10.47 27.01 -7.01
CA SER A 514 -9.04 26.68 -7.09
C SER A 514 -8.27 27.05 -5.82
N SER A 515 -8.79 27.98 -5.03
CA SER A 515 -8.35 28.28 -3.67
C SER A 515 -9.45 29.02 -2.90
N PHE A 516 -9.46 28.88 -1.58
CA PHE A 516 -10.36 29.59 -0.68
C PHE A 516 -9.60 30.15 0.54
N ASP A 517 -10.26 31.03 1.29
CA ASP A 517 -9.67 31.74 2.42
C ASP A 517 -10.48 31.45 3.69
N ILE A 518 -9.79 31.04 4.75
CA ILE A 518 -10.34 30.95 6.11
C ILE A 518 -9.47 31.82 7.01
N SER A 519 -10.08 32.82 7.66
CA SER A 519 -9.39 33.72 8.62
C SER A 519 -8.11 34.40 8.08
N GLY A 520 -7.99 34.54 6.75
CA GLY A 520 -6.84 35.12 6.05
C GLY A 520 -5.75 34.12 5.67
N ALA A 521 -5.93 32.82 5.96
CA ALA A 521 -5.10 31.73 5.47
C ALA A 521 -5.65 31.21 4.14
N VAL A 522 -4.76 30.79 3.23
CA VAL A 522 -5.13 30.32 1.88
C VAL A 522 -5.08 28.80 1.83
N PHE A 523 -6.15 28.18 1.35
CA PHE A 523 -6.31 26.74 1.19
C PHE A 523 -6.55 26.38 -0.27
N SER A 524 -5.97 25.27 -0.74
CA SER A 524 -6.27 24.72 -2.07
C SER A 524 -5.78 23.28 -2.23
N GLY A 525 -6.32 22.57 -3.23
CA GLY A 525 -5.97 21.18 -3.51
C GLY A 525 -6.43 20.25 -2.40
N PHE A 526 -7.65 20.44 -1.90
CA PHE A 526 -8.29 19.55 -0.94
C PHE A 526 -9.62 19.07 -1.53
N GLU A 527 -9.89 17.79 -1.40
CA GLU A 527 -11.12 17.14 -1.85
C GLU A 527 -12.02 16.76 -0.67
N ASN A 528 -11.45 16.58 0.54
CA ASN A 528 -12.22 16.22 1.73
C ASN A 528 -12.08 17.27 2.82
N VAL A 529 -13.10 17.38 3.66
CA VAL A 529 -13.10 18.26 4.83
C VAL A 529 -13.64 17.50 6.04
N ILE A 530 -12.88 17.57 7.13
CA ILE A 530 -13.36 17.29 8.48
C ILE A 530 -13.44 18.65 9.18
N ASP A 531 -14.66 19.11 9.45
CA ASP A 531 -14.90 20.43 10.01
C ASP A 531 -14.72 20.45 11.54
N ASN A 532 -14.94 21.61 12.17
CA ASN A 532 -14.98 21.78 13.61
C ASN A 532 -16.40 21.69 14.20
N ASP A 533 -16.51 21.81 15.54
CA ASP A 533 -17.79 21.83 16.27
C ASP A 533 -18.59 23.16 16.13
N GLY A 534 -18.32 23.95 15.08
CA GLY A 534 -18.86 25.29 14.87
C GLY A 534 -20.29 25.33 14.33
N ILE A 535 -20.64 26.38 13.59
CA ILE A 535 -21.78 26.34 12.65
C ILE A 535 -21.18 26.79 11.34
N ASN A 536 -21.12 25.91 10.35
CA ASN A 536 -20.19 26.07 9.25
C ASN A 536 -20.89 25.84 7.90
N GLN A 537 -20.21 26.22 6.83
CA GLN A 537 -20.63 25.90 5.47
C GLN A 537 -19.50 25.17 4.75
N VAL A 538 -19.75 23.95 4.29
CA VAL A 538 -18.83 23.16 3.48
C VAL A 538 -19.44 22.98 2.09
N ILE A 539 -18.74 23.47 1.07
CA ILE A 539 -19.09 23.27 -0.33
C ILE A 539 -18.04 22.35 -0.96
N GLY A 540 -18.50 21.18 -1.42
CA GLY A 540 -17.75 20.23 -2.22
C GLY A 540 -17.42 20.75 -3.62
N SER A 541 -17.04 19.84 -4.50
CA SER A 541 -16.46 20.12 -5.81
C SER A 541 -17.19 19.35 -6.91
N ALA A 542 -16.48 18.98 -7.98
CA ALA A 542 -17.01 18.09 -9.01
C ALA A 542 -16.40 16.68 -8.93
N ALA A 543 -15.60 16.43 -7.89
CA ALA A 543 -15.01 15.14 -7.56
C ALA A 543 -15.72 14.59 -6.34
N ALA A 544 -15.73 13.27 -6.17
CA ALA A 544 -16.24 12.61 -4.97
C ALA A 544 -15.50 13.11 -3.72
N ASN A 545 -16.24 13.73 -2.80
CA ASN A 545 -15.77 14.35 -1.58
C ASN A 545 -16.27 13.59 -0.35
N VAL A 546 -15.48 13.61 0.73
CA VAL A 546 -15.90 13.20 2.07
C VAL A 546 -16.01 14.46 2.92
N LEU A 547 -17.24 14.81 3.31
CA LEU A 547 -17.55 16.02 4.06
C LEU A 547 -18.11 15.66 5.42
N ARG A 548 -17.45 16.08 6.51
CA ARG A 548 -17.89 15.83 7.89
C ARG A 548 -18.07 17.13 8.65
N GLY A 549 -19.27 17.39 9.17
CA GLY A 549 -19.62 18.60 9.93
C GLY A 549 -19.25 18.53 11.42
N ASN A 550 -19.05 17.32 11.97
CA ASN A 550 -18.78 17.06 13.39
C ASN A 550 -19.88 17.54 14.34
N GLY A 551 -19.86 18.79 14.76
CA GLY A 551 -20.86 19.32 15.68
C GLY A 551 -21.28 20.69 15.23
N GLY A 552 -22.54 21.05 15.41
CA GLY A 552 -22.99 22.33 14.90
C GLY A 552 -24.39 22.36 14.38
N GLY A 553 -24.57 22.99 13.25
CA GLY A 553 -25.84 23.24 12.58
C GLY A 553 -25.51 23.64 11.17
N ASP A 554 -24.83 22.73 10.48
CA ASP A 554 -23.93 23.00 9.38
C ASP A 554 -24.64 22.95 8.04
N PHE A 555 -24.00 23.48 7.01
CA PHE A 555 -24.50 23.47 5.65
C PHE A 555 -23.50 22.77 4.73
N LEU A 556 -23.74 21.50 4.44
CA LEU A 556 -22.86 20.64 3.65
C LEU A 556 -23.50 20.38 2.28
N TYR A 557 -22.80 20.75 1.21
CA TYR A 557 -23.25 20.61 -0.18
C TYR A 557 -22.22 19.82 -0.99
N GLY A 558 -22.56 18.64 -1.50
CA GLY A 558 -21.65 17.81 -2.30
C GLY A 558 -21.36 18.36 -3.70
N PHE A 559 -22.41 18.75 -4.42
CA PHE A 559 -22.41 19.19 -5.83
C PHE A 559 -22.36 18.04 -6.84
N ASP A 560 -21.30 17.90 -7.64
CA ASP A 560 -21.19 16.82 -8.62
C ASP A 560 -20.16 15.80 -8.09
N GLY A 561 -20.40 14.51 -8.30
CA GLY A 561 -19.54 13.45 -7.76
C GLY A 561 -20.37 12.51 -6.89
N ASP A 562 -19.76 11.39 -6.46
CA ASP A 562 -20.39 10.46 -5.52
C ASP A 562 -19.89 10.84 -4.11
N ASP A 563 -20.56 11.78 -3.46
CA ASP A 563 -20.12 12.37 -2.21
C ASP A 563 -20.55 11.55 -0.99
N THR A 564 -19.75 11.57 0.07
CA THR A 564 -20.15 11.04 1.39
C THR A 564 -20.25 12.20 2.38
N ILE A 565 -21.46 12.42 2.89
CA ILE A 565 -21.77 13.56 3.75
C ILE A 565 -22.24 13.07 5.12
N GLU A 566 -21.57 13.52 6.18
CA GLU A 566 -21.89 13.25 7.58
C GLU A 566 -22.03 14.57 8.34
N GLY A 567 -23.26 14.96 8.71
CA GLY A 567 -23.50 16.20 9.46
C GLY A 567 -22.90 16.17 10.87
N GLY A 568 -23.09 15.05 11.56
CA GLY A 568 -22.70 14.88 12.96
C GLY A 568 -23.76 15.42 13.91
N THR A 569 -23.37 15.92 15.08
CA THR A 569 -24.35 16.41 16.07
C THR A 569 -24.85 17.79 15.70
N GLY A 570 -26.16 17.98 15.57
CA GLY A 570 -26.65 19.30 15.19
C GLY A 570 -28.01 19.25 14.55
N GLY A 571 -28.41 20.34 13.92
CA GLY A 571 -29.54 20.33 13.01
C GLY A 571 -29.04 20.86 11.68
N ASP A 572 -28.55 19.93 10.85
CA ASP A 572 -27.74 20.26 9.69
C ASP A 572 -28.58 20.37 8.41
N VAL A 573 -28.02 21.01 7.40
CA VAL A 573 -28.57 21.04 6.04
C VAL A 573 -27.59 20.29 5.16
N LEU A 574 -27.98 19.09 4.75
CA LEU A 574 -27.16 18.15 4.00
C LEU A 574 -27.76 17.98 2.61
N ASP A 575 -26.96 18.19 1.57
CA ASP A 575 -27.40 18.17 0.18
C ASP A 575 -26.36 17.42 -0.65
N GLY A 576 -26.69 16.23 -1.16
CA GLY A 576 -25.77 15.42 -1.97
C GLY A 576 -25.45 16.13 -3.29
N GLY A 577 -26.48 16.52 -4.03
CA GLY A 577 -26.36 17.38 -5.19
C GLY A 577 -26.86 16.72 -6.47
N SER A 578 -25.99 16.55 -7.46
CA SER A 578 -26.35 16.03 -8.77
C SER A 578 -26.51 14.51 -8.72
N ASN A 579 -27.75 14.03 -8.83
CA ASN A 579 -28.05 12.60 -8.83
C ASN A 579 -27.40 11.87 -10.02
N ASP A 580 -26.56 10.88 -9.72
CA ASP A 580 -26.09 9.91 -10.69
C ASP A 580 -26.51 8.46 -10.30
N ALA A 581 -26.05 7.45 -11.04
CA ALA A 581 -26.52 6.08 -10.84
C ALA A 581 -25.89 5.37 -9.62
N ASN A 582 -24.75 5.87 -9.13
CA ASN A 582 -24.13 5.38 -7.91
C ASN A 582 -24.51 6.27 -6.73
N GLY A 583 -24.61 7.59 -6.96
CA GLY A 583 -25.26 8.57 -6.10
C GLY A 583 -24.55 8.88 -4.78
N ASP A 584 -25.05 9.91 -4.12
CA ASP A 584 -24.47 10.44 -2.89
C ASP A 584 -24.87 9.61 -1.67
N THR A 585 -23.97 9.53 -0.68
CA THR A 585 -24.17 8.80 0.58
C THR A 585 -24.38 9.73 1.75
N LEU A 586 -25.58 9.65 2.35
CA LEU A 586 -25.88 10.23 3.65
C LEU A 586 -25.38 9.30 4.76
N SER A 587 -24.38 9.72 5.52
CA SER A 587 -23.76 8.90 6.56
C SER A 587 -24.13 9.36 7.97
N TYR A 588 -24.56 8.41 8.79
CA TYR A 588 -24.75 8.53 10.24
C TYR A 588 -23.88 7.53 11.02
N ALA A 589 -22.79 7.06 10.42
CA ALA A 589 -21.93 6.02 10.98
C ALA A 589 -21.33 6.37 12.35
N ALA A 590 -21.05 7.64 12.65
CA ALA A 590 -20.57 8.07 13.96
C ALA A 590 -21.67 8.20 15.03
N SER A 591 -22.95 8.12 14.65
CA SER A 591 -24.07 8.32 15.58
C SER A 591 -24.07 7.28 16.69
N ALA A 592 -24.12 7.76 17.94
CA ALA A 592 -24.15 6.88 19.12
C ALA A 592 -25.55 6.27 19.39
N ALA A 593 -26.55 6.58 18.57
CA ALA A 593 -27.92 6.09 18.69
C ALA A 593 -28.56 5.88 17.31
N GLY A 594 -29.51 4.95 17.25
CA GLY A 594 -30.20 4.62 16.01
C GLY A 594 -30.93 5.81 15.38
N VAL A 595 -30.89 5.88 14.06
CA VAL A 595 -31.45 6.90 13.20
C VAL A 595 -32.64 6.35 12.42
N ASN A 596 -33.54 7.24 12.04
CA ASN A 596 -34.65 6.95 11.14
C ASN A 596 -34.47 7.84 9.92
N VAL A 597 -34.22 7.24 8.76
CA VAL A 597 -33.94 7.92 7.50
C VAL A 597 -34.96 7.49 6.47
N ASN A 598 -35.62 8.44 5.81
CA ASN A 598 -36.50 8.15 4.68
C ASN A 598 -36.22 9.12 3.54
N LEU A 599 -35.49 8.66 2.53
CA LEU A 599 -35.07 9.46 1.38
C LEU A 599 -36.24 9.79 0.42
N THR A 600 -37.26 8.92 0.36
CA THR A 600 -38.48 9.21 -0.42
C THR A 600 -39.21 10.49 0.07
N THR A 601 -39.18 10.75 1.38
CA THR A 601 -39.84 11.93 1.98
C THR A 601 -38.86 13.01 2.46
N ASN A 602 -37.56 12.74 2.40
CA ASN A 602 -36.49 13.55 2.99
C ASN A 602 -36.73 13.88 4.46
N VAL A 603 -37.26 12.92 5.21
CA VAL A 603 -37.51 13.05 6.65
C VAL A 603 -36.52 12.17 7.40
N VAL A 604 -35.73 12.82 8.27
CA VAL A 604 -34.75 12.15 9.13
C VAL A 604 -34.92 12.57 10.59
N TYR A 605 -34.64 11.67 11.53
CA TYR A 605 -34.64 11.97 12.97
C TYR A 605 -33.99 10.85 13.80
N GLY A 606 -33.66 11.14 15.06
CA GLY A 606 -33.01 10.20 15.99
C GLY A 606 -31.49 10.29 15.90
N GLY A 607 -30.79 10.01 17.01
CA GLY A 607 -29.33 10.15 17.07
C GLY A 607 -28.84 11.51 16.57
N ASP A 608 -27.83 11.45 15.71
CA ASP A 608 -27.24 12.61 15.03
C ASP A 608 -28.16 13.17 13.93
N ALA A 609 -29.06 12.37 13.35
CA ALA A 609 -30.05 12.83 12.38
C ALA A 609 -31.12 13.78 12.95
N GLN A 610 -31.06 14.09 14.26
CA GLN A 610 -32.10 14.83 14.97
C GLN A 610 -32.05 16.33 14.68
N GLY A 611 -32.81 16.76 13.68
CA GLY A 611 -32.96 18.18 13.34
C GLY A 611 -32.47 18.50 11.94
N ASP A 612 -31.82 17.52 11.30
CA ASP A 612 -31.30 17.63 9.95
C ASP A 612 -32.41 17.83 8.92
N THR A 613 -32.02 18.50 7.85
CA THR A 613 -32.77 18.63 6.60
C THR A 613 -31.88 18.06 5.50
N VAL A 614 -32.37 17.03 4.82
CA VAL A 614 -31.61 16.31 3.79
C VAL A 614 -32.25 16.48 2.41
N SER A 615 -31.45 16.51 1.36
CA SER A 615 -31.91 16.45 -0.04
C SER A 615 -30.92 15.74 -0.93
N ASP A 616 -31.44 15.20 -2.04
CA ASP A 616 -30.65 14.72 -3.17
C ASP A 616 -29.57 13.69 -2.75
N PHE A 617 -29.97 12.68 -1.97
CA PHE A 617 -29.18 11.49 -1.64
C PHE A 617 -29.83 10.24 -2.21
N GLU A 618 -29.02 9.27 -2.60
CA GLU A 618 -29.44 7.93 -3.04
C GLU A 618 -29.11 6.87 -2.00
N ASN A 619 -27.97 7.01 -1.32
CA ASN A 619 -27.45 5.99 -0.41
C ASN A 619 -27.51 6.44 1.04
N VAL A 620 -27.57 5.48 1.95
CA VAL A 620 -27.53 5.74 3.40
C VAL A 620 -26.59 4.76 4.09
N SER A 621 -25.73 5.29 4.94
CA SER A 621 -25.02 4.51 5.96
C SER A 621 -25.63 4.80 7.33
N GLY A 622 -26.24 3.80 7.94
CA GLY A 622 -26.76 3.82 9.31
C GLY A 622 -25.69 3.98 10.37
N SER A 623 -26.12 3.97 11.63
CA SER A 623 -25.29 3.97 12.81
C SER A 623 -24.88 2.54 13.22
N PHE A 624 -24.09 2.37 14.29
CA PHE A 624 -23.86 1.03 14.87
C PHE A 624 -24.93 0.62 15.87
N VAL A 625 -26.14 1.18 15.76
CA VAL A 625 -27.28 0.95 16.64
C VAL A 625 -28.56 0.88 15.80
N GLY A 626 -29.45 -0.06 16.11
CA GLY A 626 -30.64 -0.36 15.30
C GLY A 626 -31.39 0.84 14.70
N ASP A 627 -31.41 0.86 13.37
CA ASP A 627 -31.85 1.92 12.48
C ASP A 627 -33.13 1.54 11.72
N VAL A 628 -33.77 2.55 11.14
CA VAL A 628 -34.83 2.38 10.15
C VAL A 628 -34.49 3.22 8.93
N ILE A 629 -34.17 2.58 7.81
CA ILE A 629 -33.69 3.25 6.60
C ILE A 629 -34.62 2.90 5.43
N THR A 630 -35.15 3.92 4.76
CA THR A 630 -35.92 3.80 3.53
C THR A 630 -35.22 4.57 2.42
N GLY A 631 -34.96 3.89 1.31
CA GLY A 631 -34.43 4.46 0.08
C GLY A 631 -35.41 5.36 -0.68
N THR A 632 -35.13 5.47 -1.96
CA THR A 632 -35.82 6.26 -2.98
C THR A 632 -36.56 5.31 -3.95
N GLY A 633 -36.86 5.76 -5.17
CA GLY A 633 -37.36 4.88 -6.24
C GLY A 633 -36.31 4.66 -7.34
N LEU A 634 -35.04 4.82 -6.99
CA LEU A 634 -33.84 4.62 -7.81
C LEU A 634 -32.99 3.55 -7.13
N ASP A 635 -32.02 3.00 -7.87
CA ASP A 635 -31.04 2.06 -7.34
C ASP A 635 -30.30 2.67 -6.13
N ASN A 636 -30.40 2.02 -4.96
CA ASN A 636 -29.85 2.52 -3.70
C ASN A 636 -28.95 1.50 -3.02
N ARG A 637 -27.97 2.01 -2.27
CA ARG A 637 -27.10 1.22 -1.41
C ARG A 637 -27.33 1.61 0.05
N LEU A 638 -27.89 0.68 0.81
CA LEU A 638 -28.29 0.89 2.20
C LEU A 638 -27.45 0.00 3.12
N TYR A 639 -26.83 0.61 4.12
CA TYR A 639 -26.06 -0.11 5.13
C TYR A 639 -26.68 0.11 6.51
N GLY A 640 -27.08 -0.96 7.20
CA GLY A 640 -27.48 -0.92 8.60
C GLY A 640 -26.28 -0.84 9.56
N ASN A 641 -25.13 -1.38 9.14
CA ASN A 641 -23.87 -1.46 9.90
C ASN A 641 -23.94 -2.36 11.14
N GLY A 642 -24.68 -1.99 12.18
CA GLY A 642 -24.83 -2.87 13.32
C GLY A 642 -25.98 -2.47 14.22
N GLY A 643 -26.45 -3.40 15.04
CA GLY A 643 -27.74 -3.22 15.70
C GLY A 643 -28.86 -3.79 14.83
N ARG A 644 -30.07 -3.86 15.40
CA ARG A 644 -31.22 -4.45 14.72
C ARG A 644 -31.85 -3.43 13.76
N ASP A 645 -31.68 -3.65 12.48
CA ASP A 645 -32.04 -2.72 11.44
C ASP A 645 -33.32 -3.11 10.70
N ALA A 646 -33.96 -2.11 10.11
CA ALA A 646 -35.03 -2.28 9.15
C ALA A 646 -34.71 -1.45 7.90
N LEU A 647 -34.36 -2.13 6.80
CA LEU A 647 -33.92 -1.53 5.54
C LEU A 647 -34.99 -1.77 4.47
N TYR A 648 -35.37 -0.71 3.75
CA TYR A 648 -36.38 -0.73 2.69
C TYR A 648 -35.80 -0.11 1.42
N GLY A 649 -35.56 -0.90 0.37
CA GLY A 649 -35.07 -0.45 -0.93
C GLY A 649 -36.13 0.35 -1.70
N GLU A 650 -37.37 -0.15 -1.67
CA GLU A 650 -38.57 0.37 -2.35
C GLU A 650 -38.65 0.02 -3.84
N ALA A 651 -38.09 0.81 -4.73
CA ALA A 651 -38.09 0.52 -6.16
C ALA A 651 -36.73 0.89 -6.74
N GLY A 652 -36.27 0.17 -7.76
CA GLY A 652 -34.87 0.25 -8.19
C GLY A 652 -34.17 -1.08 -7.98
N SER A 653 -33.01 -1.26 -8.57
CA SER A 653 -32.16 -2.42 -8.28
C SER A 653 -31.26 -2.08 -7.09
N ASP A 654 -31.74 -2.41 -5.90
CA ASP A 654 -31.13 -1.98 -4.64
C ASP A 654 -30.09 -2.99 -4.12
N THR A 655 -29.18 -2.49 -3.28
CA THR A 655 -28.26 -3.34 -2.51
C THR A 655 -28.35 -3.00 -1.03
N LEU A 656 -28.82 -3.95 -0.22
CA LEU A 656 -29.05 -3.79 1.22
C LEU A 656 -28.08 -4.66 2.02
N TYR A 657 -27.41 -4.08 3.01
CA TYR A 657 -26.54 -4.76 3.96
C TYR A 657 -27.08 -4.56 5.37
N GLY A 658 -27.50 -5.65 6.03
CA GLY A 658 -27.97 -5.65 7.43
C GLY A 658 -26.87 -5.18 8.36
N GLY A 659 -25.76 -5.91 8.40
CA GLY A 659 -24.57 -5.53 9.16
C GLY A 659 -24.05 -6.67 10.03
N ASP A 660 -22.89 -6.46 10.65
CA ASP A 660 -22.29 -7.46 11.54
C ASP A 660 -22.76 -7.24 12.98
N GLU A 661 -23.81 -7.97 13.42
CA GLU A 661 -24.21 -8.00 14.83
C GLU A 661 -24.24 -9.40 15.47
N VAL A 662 -23.87 -9.47 16.76
CA VAL A 662 -23.92 -10.74 17.50
C VAL A 662 -25.32 -10.96 18.08
N GLY A 663 -26.21 -11.57 17.29
CA GLY A 663 -27.43 -12.23 17.75
C GLY A 663 -28.70 -11.37 17.88
N ALA A 664 -28.68 -10.14 17.38
CA ALA A 664 -29.90 -9.53 16.89
C ALA A 664 -30.05 -9.88 15.38
N GLY A 665 -30.99 -9.28 14.66
CA GLY A 665 -31.27 -9.77 13.32
C GLY A 665 -32.21 -8.85 12.57
N ASP A 666 -31.89 -8.62 11.31
CA ASP A 666 -32.37 -7.50 10.54
C ASP A 666 -33.64 -7.83 9.77
N ASN A 667 -34.29 -6.78 9.26
CA ASN A 667 -35.39 -6.94 8.31
C ASN A 667 -35.04 -6.14 7.06
N LEU A 668 -34.72 -6.85 5.99
CA LEU A 668 -34.37 -6.27 4.70
C LEU A 668 -35.53 -6.50 3.73
N TYR A 669 -36.00 -5.43 3.09
CA TYR A 669 -37.04 -5.46 2.08
C TYR A 669 -36.48 -4.86 0.79
N GLY A 670 -36.30 -5.67 -0.25
CA GLY A 670 -35.81 -5.22 -1.57
C GLY A 670 -36.82 -4.29 -2.21
N GLY A 671 -37.99 -4.83 -2.55
CA GLY A 671 -39.10 -4.03 -3.05
C GLY A 671 -39.50 -4.46 -4.45
N THR A 672 -39.45 -3.55 -5.42
CA THR A 672 -39.63 -3.90 -6.83
C THR A 672 -38.32 -3.81 -7.59
N GLU A 673 -38.25 -4.51 -8.73
CA GLU A 673 -37.03 -4.65 -9.53
C GLU A 673 -36.07 -5.69 -8.93
N ASN A 674 -34.80 -5.76 -9.35
CA ASN A 674 -33.94 -6.88 -8.97
C ASN A 674 -32.95 -6.42 -7.89
N ASP A 675 -33.08 -6.96 -6.69
CA ASP A 675 -32.36 -6.50 -5.51
C ASP A 675 -31.30 -7.50 -5.03
N GLU A 676 -30.29 -6.99 -4.34
CA GLU A 676 -29.27 -7.78 -3.64
C GLU A 676 -29.35 -7.51 -2.13
N LEU A 677 -29.75 -8.52 -1.35
CA LEU A 677 -29.93 -8.43 0.09
C LEU A 677 -28.89 -9.30 0.81
N TYR A 678 -28.14 -8.70 1.72
CA TYR A 678 -27.15 -9.33 2.57
C TYR A 678 -27.53 -9.15 4.04
N GLY A 679 -27.89 -10.24 4.73
CA GLY A 679 -28.14 -10.22 6.19
C GLY A 679 -26.85 -10.02 6.98
N GLU A 680 -25.76 -10.61 6.52
CA GLU A 680 -24.45 -10.59 7.18
C GLU A 680 -24.45 -11.35 8.51
N GLY A 681 -24.30 -10.70 9.67
CA GLY A 681 -24.26 -11.40 10.96
C GLY A 681 -25.56 -11.19 11.72
N GLY A 682 -26.31 -12.25 12.03
CA GLY A 682 -27.63 -12.02 12.62
C GLY A 682 -28.52 -13.24 12.77
N ASN A 683 -29.83 -13.03 12.65
CA ASN A 683 -30.87 -14.03 12.41
C ASN A 683 -31.95 -13.26 11.66
N ASP A 684 -31.79 -13.21 10.35
CA ASP A 684 -32.30 -12.12 9.55
C ASP A 684 -33.57 -12.51 8.81
N ASN A 685 -34.36 -11.51 8.44
CA ASN A 685 -35.52 -11.68 7.58
C ASN A 685 -35.29 -10.91 6.29
N LEU A 686 -35.05 -11.63 5.21
CA LEU A 686 -34.78 -11.05 3.89
C LEU A 686 -36.02 -11.24 3.01
N TYR A 687 -36.62 -10.15 2.56
CA TYR A 687 -37.76 -10.13 1.67
C TYR A 687 -37.33 -9.58 0.32
N GLY A 688 -37.13 -10.44 -0.69
CA GLY A 688 -36.85 -9.99 -2.06
C GLY A 688 -38.03 -9.21 -2.65
N GLU A 689 -39.24 -9.66 -2.33
CA GLU A 689 -40.49 -9.10 -2.83
C GLU A 689 -40.70 -9.34 -4.34
N ALA A 690 -40.66 -8.32 -5.19
CA ALA A 690 -41.07 -8.41 -6.59
C ALA A 690 -39.89 -8.17 -7.52
N GLY A 691 -39.18 -9.22 -7.89
CA GLY A 691 -37.91 -9.06 -8.56
C GLY A 691 -37.35 -10.34 -9.07
N ALA A 692 -36.12 -10.32 -9.57
CA ALA A 692 -35.28 -11.49 -9.60
C ALA A 692 -34.11 -11.21 -8.65
N ASP A 693 -34.34 -11.52 -7.38
CA ASP A 693 -33.54 -11.03 -6.26
C ASP A 693 -32.48 -12.04 -5.85
N TRP A 694 -31.43 -11.52 -5.23
CA TRP A 694 -30.37 -12.30 -4.60
C TRP A 694 -30.44 -12.11 -3.09
N LEU A 695 -30.68 -13.19 -2.35
CA LEU A 695 -30.81 -13.16 -0.90
C LEU A 695 -29.70 -14.00 -0.28
N TYR A 696 -28.87 -13.35 0.55
CA TYR A 696 -27.76 -13.95 1.28
C TYR A 696 -27.99 -13.75 2.78
N GLY A 697 -28.32 -14.81 3.52
CA GLY A 697 -28.53 -14.80 4.98
C GLY A 697 -27.27 -14.41 5.72
N GLY A 698 -26.24 -15.27 5.64
CA GLY A 698 -24.94 -15.00 6.24
C GLY A 698 -24.71 -15.87 7.46
N ASP A 699 -24.25 -15.32 8.58
CA ASP A 699 -24.12 -16.06 9.83
C ASP A 699 -25.41 -15.93 10.65
N GLY A 700 -26.07 -17.05 11.00
CA GLY A 700 -27.26 -17.03 11.84
C GLY A 700 -28.32 -18.05 11.44
N ASN A 701 -29.55 -17.89 11.96
CA ASN A 701 -30.69 -18.69 11.49
C ASN A 701 -31.64 -17.75 10.77
N ASP A 702 -31.60 -17.80 9.45
CA ASP A 702 -32.18 -16.76 8.60
C ASP A 702 -33.48 -17.24 7.93
N PHE A 703 -34.34 -16.28 7.64
CA PHE A 703 -35.57 -16.47 6.90
C PHE A 703 -35.52 -15.68 5.59
N LEU A 704 -35.46 -16.40 4.48
CA LEU A 704 -35.43 -15.85 3.13
C LEU A 704 -36.83 -15.97 2.50
N TYR A 705 -37.50 -14.84 2.31
CA TYR A 705 -38.82 -14.74 1.69
C TYR A 705 -38.66 -14.42 0.21
N ALA A 706 -38.75 -15.46 -0.60
CA ALA A 706 -38.46 -15.43 -2.03
C ALA A 706 -39.72 -15.73 -2.87
N ASP A 707 -39.70 -15.32 -4.13
CA ASP A 707 -40.67 -15.71 -5.15
C ASP A 707 -40.04 -16.64 -6.21
N GLY A 708 -40.79 -16.99 -7.27
CA GLY A 708 -40.31 -17.91 -8.30
C GLY A 708 -39.36 -17.32 -9.34
N LEU A 709 -39.05 -16.03 -9.28
CA LEU A 709 -38.06 -15.35 -10.12
C LEU A 709 -36.68 -15.29 -9.43
N ASP A 710 -36.63 -15.42 -8.11
CA ASP A 710 -35.40 -15.43 -7.32
C ASP A 710 -34.63 -16.72 -7.57
N THR A 711 -33.39 -16.57 -8.03
CA THR A 711 -32.55 -17.71 -8.45
C THR A 711 -31.31 -17.89 -7.60
N VAL A 712 -31.04 -16.94 -6.70
CA VAL A 712 -29.88 -16.97 -5.80
C VAL A 712 -30.40 -16.79 -4.39
N LEU A 713 -30.47 -17.91 -3.67
CA LEU A 713 -30.87 -17.97 -2.27
C LEU A 713 -29.77 -18.73 -1.54
N ASP A 714 -29.08 -18.06 -0.62
CA ASP A 714 -28.00 -18.63 0.19
C ASP A 714 -28.24 -18.31 1.66
N GLY A 715 -28.43 -19.33 2.50
CA GLY A 715 -28.62 -19.18 3.94
C GLY A 715 -27.31 -18.89 4.67
N GLY A 716 -26.19 -19.39 4.16
CA GLY A 716 -24.90 -19.27 4.84
C GLY A 716 -24.73 -20.24 6.03
N SER A 717 -24.27 -19.73 7.17
CA SER A 717 -23.96 -20.51 8.37
C SER A 717 -25.14 -20.51 9.35
N GLY A 718 -25.87 -21.62 9.44
CA GLY A 718 -26.68 -21.92 10.60
C GLY A 718 -27.84 -22.82 10.28
N SER A 719 -29.07 -22.38 10.56
CA SER A 719 -30.27 -23.16 10.25
C SER A 719 -31.28 -22.28 9.54
N ASP A 720 -31.29 -22.39 8.23
CA ASP A 720 -31.88 -21.37 7.37
C ASP A 720 -33.13 -21.90 6.66
N PHE A 721 -34.08 -20.98 6.45
CA PHE A 721 -35.40 -21.31 5.92
C PHE A 721 -35.79 -20.41 4.75
N VAL A 722 -36.18 -21.02 3.63
CA VAL A 722 -36.79 -20.33 2.49
C VAL A 722 -38.31 -20.42 2.56
N HIS A 723 -38.99 -19.30 2.31
CA HIS A 723 -40.44 -19.16 2.37
C HIS A 723 -41.00 -18.57 1.06
N ALA A 724 -41.63 -19.41 0.23
CA ALA A 724 -42.27 -19.02 -1.03
C ALA A 724 -43.81 -19.07 -1.00
N LEU A 725 -44.41 -19.09 0.21
CA LEU A 725 -45.83 -19.36 0.45
C LEU A 725 -46.83 -18.56 -0.41
N ALA A 726 -46.53 -17.29 -0.66
CA ALA A 726 -47.42 -16.37 -1.37
C ALA A 726 -47.13 -16.30 -2.89
N SER A 727 -46.06 -16.93 -3.35
CA SER A 727 -45.64 -16.87 -4.75
C SER A 727 -46.66 -17.51 -5.67
N THR A 728 -46.85 -16.90 -6.84
CA THR A 728 -47.67 -17.47 -7.95
C THR A 728 -46.83 -18.07 -9.06
N THR A 729 -45.51 -17.93 -8.95
CA THR A 729 -44.47 -18.53 -9.78
C THR A 729 -43.76 -19.62 -8.97
N GLY A 730 -43.33 -20.68 -9.66
CA GLY A 730 -42.70 -21.82 -8.98
C GLY A 730 -41.28 -21.50 -8.54
N LEU A 731 -40.93 -21.83 -7.30
CA LEU A 731 -39.58 -21.73 -6.77
C LEU A 731 -38.69 -22.82 -7.38
N THR A 732 -37.50 -22.46 -7.84
CA THR A 732 -36.46 -23.42 -8.23
C THR A 732 -35.24 -23.26 -7.33
N LEU A 733 -34.97 -24.25 -6.47
CA LEU A 733 -33.94 -24.14 -5.44
C LEU A 733 -33.11 -25.42 -5.31
N ASP A 734 -31.79 -25.25 -5.25
CA ASP A 734 -30.84 -26.25 -4.77
C ASP A 734 -30.41 -25.90 -3.35
N MET A 735 -31.01 -26.58 -2.37
CA MET A 735 -30.78 -26.38 -0.94
C MET A 735 -29.32 -26.66 -0.54
N GLY A 736 -28.64 -27.57 -1.24
CA GLY A 736 -27.25 -27.88 -0.93
C GLY A 736 -26.27 -26.83 -1.46
N ALA A 737 -26.59 -26.21 -2.59
CA ALA A 737 -25.80 -25.10 -3.12
C ALA A 737 -26.01 -23.80 -2.32
N GLY A 738 -27.22 -23.59 -1.79
CA GLY A 738 -27.60 -22.41 -1.01
C GLY A 738 -27.53 -22.60 0.51
N SER A 739 -26.93 -23.67 1.03
CA SER A 739 -26.83 -23.92 2.48
C SER A 739 -28.17 -23.77 3.24
N ILE A 740 -29.25 -24.35 2.71
CA ILE A 740 -30.61 -24.23 3.29
C ILE A 740 -31.03 -25.54 3.97
N GLU A 741 -31.51 -25.47 5.21
CA GLU A 741 -32.04 -26.62 5.95
C GLU A 741 -33.55 -26.81 5.80
N GLY A 742 -34.30 -25.75 5.50
CA GLY A 742 -35.76 -25.78 5.43
C GLY A 742 -36.36 -24.99 4.26
N VAL A 743 -37.38 -25.55 3.61
CA VAL A 743 -38.10 -24.86 2.53
C VAL A 743 -39.60 -25.02 2.66
N TYR A 744 -40.32 -23.91 2.68
CA TYR A 744 -41.76 -23.86 2.42
C TYR A 744 -42.00 -23.41 0.97
N GLY A 745 -42.44 -24.34 0.14
CA GLY A 745 -42.85 -24.09 -1.24
C GLY A 745 -44.05 -23.15 -1.35
N SER A 746 -44.49 -22.93 -2.57
CA SER A 746 -45.63 -22.10 -2.90
C SER A 746 -46.96 -22.80 -2.58
N ASN A 747 -48.01 -22.03 -2.30
CA ASN A 747 -49.36 -22.59 -2.16
C ASN A 747 -50.09 -22.74 -3.52
N TYR A 748 -49.49 -22.29 -4.62
CA TYR A 748 -50.20 -22.03 -5.87
C TYR A 748 -49.47 -22.45 -7.15
N ALA A 749 -48.16 -22.71 -7.10
CA ALA A 749 -47.32 -22.92 -8.26
C ALA A 749 -46.61 -24.28 -8.18
N VAL A 750 -45.88 -24.64 -9.25
CA VAL A 750 -45.13 -25.90 -9.31
C VAL A 750 -43.70 -25.61 -8.93
N ASP A 751 -43.25 -26.13 -7.79
CA ASP A 751 -41.91 -25.91 -7.26
C ASP A 751 -40.94 -27.02 -7.66
N THR A 752 -39.65 -26.69 -7.75
CA THR A 752 -38.55 -27.63 -7.97
C THR A 752 -37.49 -27.42 -6.90
N ILE A 753 -37.49 -28.28 -5.88
CA ILE A 753 -36.63 -28.18 -4.70
C ILE A 753 -35.75 -29.43 -4.64
N THR A 754 -34.43 -29.24 -4.67
CA THR A 754 -33.45 -30.32 -4.59
C THR A 754 -32.47 -30.12 -3.44
N ALA A 755 -32.16 -31.19 -2.72
CA ALA A 755 -31.19 -31.22 -1.64
C ALA A 755 -30.07 -32.25 -1.90
N ALA A 756 -29.85 -32.63 -3.16
CA ALA A 756 -28.93 -33.71 -3.53
C ALA A 756 -27.49 -33.52 -3.03
N THR A 757 -27.06 -32.28 -2.83
CA THR A 757 -25.74 -31.90 -2.31
C THR A 757 -25.77 -31.35 -0.88
N ALA A 758 -26.91 -31.39 -0.20
CA ALA A 758 -27.05 -30.87 1.17
C ALA A 758 -26.12 -31.61 2.14
N ALA A 759 -25.51 -30.84 3.05
CA ALA A 759 -24.52 -31.34 4.01
C ALA A 759 -25.14 -31.92 5.30
N ALA A 760 -26.45 -31.74 5.48
CA ALA A 760 -27.24 -32.21 6.61
C ALA A 760 -28.63 -32.66 6.13
N GLY A 761 -29.44 -33.18 7.07
CA GLY A 761 -30.82 -33.55 6.79
C GLY A 761 -31.69 -32.31 6.65
N VAL A 762 -32.57 -32.30 5.65
CA VAL A 762 -33.39 -31.14 5.28
C VAL A 762 -34.87 -31.36 5.56
N THR A 763 -35.64 -30.27 5.64
CA THR A 763 -37.11 -30.32 5.68
C THR A 763 -37.73 -29.56 4.52
N ILE A 764 -38.55 -30.26 3.73
CA ILE A 764 -39.19 -29.70 2.53
C ILE A 764 -40.70 -29.79 2.68
N TRP A 765 -41.39 -28.66 2.58
CA TRP A 765 -42.85 -28.59 2.45
C TRP A 765 -43.22 -28.15 1.03
N GLY A 766 -43.64 -29.09 0.16
CA GLY A 766 -44.09 -28.76 -1.20
C GLY A 766 -45.36 -27.89 -1.22
N LEU A 767 -46.27 -28.15 -0.28
CA LEU A 767 -47.55 -27.46 -0.12
C LEU A 767 -48.51 -27.66 -1.30
N GLY A 768 -48.65 -26.69 -2.20
CA GLY A 768 -49.70 -26.69 -3.21
C GLY A 768 -49.11 -26.49 -4.58
N GLY A 769 -49.18 -27.50 -5.42
CA GLY A 769 -48.43 -27.50 -6.67
C GLY A 769 -48.46 -28.87 -7.29
N ALA A 770 -47.52 -29.19 -8.16
CA ALA A 770 -47.30 -30.55 -8.63
C ALA A 770 -45.79 -30.72 -8.67
N ASP A 771 -45.23 -30.79 -7.47
CA ASP A 771 -43.88 -30.32 -7.19
C ASP A 771 -42.84 -31.41 -7.42
N PHE A 772 -41.61 -30.97 -7.68
CA PHE A 772 -40.43 -31.80 -7.83
C PHE A 772 -39.60 -31.67 -6.55
N LEU A 773 -39.71 -32.64 -5.66
CA LEU A 773 -39.14 -32.61 -4.31
C LEU A 773 -38.08 -33.70 -4.19
N THR A 774 -36.82 -33.32 -4.06
CA THR A 774 -35.69 -34.27 -3.96
C THR A 774 -34.88 -34.03 -2.69
N GLY A 775 -34.80 -35.02 -1.81
CA GLY A 775 -33.92 -35.05 -0.63
C GLY A 775 -32.44 -35.33 -0.98
N GLY A 776 -31.61 -35.33 0.06
CA GLY A 776 -30.17 -35.47 0.02
C GLY A 776 -29.65 -36.84 0.44
N GLY A 777 -28.47 -36.82 1.07
CA GLY A 777 -27.75 -38.03 1.55
C GLY A 777 -27.90 -38.30 3.05
N PHE A 778 -28.74 -37.53 3.74
CA PHE A 778 -28.97 -37.55 5.18
C PHE A 778 -30.45 -37.73 5.46
N GLY A 779 -30.84 -37.93 6.73
CA GLY A 779 -32.24 -38.15 7.08
C GLY A 779 -33.11 -36.92 6.84
N ASP A 780 -33.97 -36.99 5.83
CA ASP A 780 -34.81 -35.87 5.38
C ASP A 780 -36.28 -36.01 5.78
N TYR A 781 -36.99 -34.87 5.84
CA TYR A 781 -38.43 -34.81 6.06
C TYR A 781 -39.11 -34.10 4.88
N ILE A 782 -39.82 -34.84 4.04
CA ILE A 782 -40.51 -34.28 2.87
C ILE A 782 -42.02 -34.40 3.05
N TYR A 783 -42.69 -33.25 3.09
CA TYR A 783 -44.13 -33.14 3.14
C TYR A 783 -44.68 -32.88 1.74
N PHE A 784 -45.51 -33.80 1.26
CA PHE A 784 -46.00 -33.83 -0.12
C PHE A 784 -47.52 -34.09 -0.17
N ASP A 785 -48.13 -33.93 -1.34
CA ASP A 785 -49.51 -34.30 -1.62
C ASP A 785 -49.68 -35.16 -2.90
N GLN A 786 -50.93 -35.43 -3.30
CA GLN A 786 -51.22 -36.30 -4.45
C GLN A 786 -50.75 -35.73 -5.79
N LEU A 787 -50.70 -34.40 -5.95
CA LEU A 787 -50.28 -33.76 -7.18
C LEU A 787 -48.78 -33.97 -7.42
N ASP A 788 -47.97 -33.94 -6.35
CA ASP A 788 -46.52 -34.20 -6.39
C ASP A 788 -46.21 -35.64 -6.84
N LEU A 789 -46.97 -36.61 -6.30
CA LEU A 789 -46.86 -38.01 -6.73
C LEU A 789 -47.26 -38.20 -8.19
N ALA A 790 -48.30 -37.50 -8.64
CA ALA A 790 -48.77 -37.59 -10.02
C ALA A 790 -47.75 -37.01 -11.02
N ALA A 791 -46.96 -36.02 -10.61
CA ALA A 791 -45.82 -35.50 -11.37
C ALA A 791 -44.64 -36.50 -11.43
N GLY A 792 -44.61 -37.47 -10.51
CA GLY A 792 -43.59 -38.52 -10.45
C GLY A 792 -42.24 -38.04 -9.96
N ALA A 793 -42.23 -37.00 -9.11
CA ALA A 793 -41.04 -36.20 -8.84
C ALA A 793 -40.70 -36.03 -7.35
N VAL A 794 -41.30 -36.82 -6.47
CA VAL A 794 -40.84 -36.95 -5.08
C VAL A 794 -39.72 -37.98 -5.03
N ASN A 795 -38.59 -37.68 -4.40
CA ASN A 795 -37.51 -38.63 -4.16
C ASN A 795 -36.85 -38.27 -2.83
N ALA A 796 -36.89 -39.17 -1.85
CA ALA A 796 -36.34 -38.91 -0.53
C ALA A 796 -34.79 -38.87 -0.52
N GLY A 797 -34.14 -39.43 -1.55
CA GLY A 797 -32.69 -39.46 -1.64
C GLY A 797 -32.13 -40.74 -1.02
N GLY A 798 -31.11 -40.62 -0.19
CA GLY A 798 -30.62 -41.74 0.60
C GLY A 798 -30.32 -41.31 2.01
N GLY A 799 -30.71 -42.12 2.98
CA GLY A 799 -30.63 -41.68 4.37
C GLY A 799 -31.53 -42.55 5.22
N TYR A 800 -32.15 -41.94 6.22
CA TYR A 800 -33.30 -42.51 6.91
C TYR A 800 -34.43 -41.49 6.77
N ASP A 801 -35.10 -41.55 5.62
CA ASP A 801 -35.87 -40.43 5.11
C ASP A 801 -37.36 -40.65 5.37
N TRP A 802 -38.05 -39.57 5.73
CA TRP A 802 -39.47 -39.58 6.06
C TRP A 802 -40.27 -38.82 5.01
N LEU A 803 -41.23 -39.53 4.42
CA LEU A 803 -42.21 -38.95 3.52
C LEU A 803 -43.56 -38.83 4.24
N LEU A 804 -44.12 -37.62 4.27
CA LEU A 804 -45.32 -37.30 5.03
C LEU A 804 -46.42 -36.80 4.08
N ASN A 805 -47.44 -37.62 3.89
CA ASN A 805 -48.60 -37.28 3.06
C ASN A 805 -49.49 -36.28 3.80
N ARG A 806 -49.49 -35.02 3.36
CA ARG A 806 -50.36 -33.94 3.85
C ARG A 806 -51.64 -33.79 3.03
N GLY A 807 -51.81 -34.61 1.99
CA GLY A 807 -52.90 -34.51 1.04
C GLY A 807 -54.28 -34.77 1.62
N THR A 808 -55.30 -34.26 0.93
CA THR A 808 -56.72 -34.52 1.23
C THR A 808 -57.30 -35.67 0.40
N THR A 809 -56.44 -36.50 -0.17
CA THR A 809 -56.79 -37.63 -1.04
C THR A 809 -55.90 -38.84 -0.74
N ALA A 810 -56.48 -40.03 -0.79
CA ALA A 810 -55.76 -41.30 -0.74
C ALA A 810 -54.69 -41.40 -1.83
N VAL A 811 -53.52 -41.96 -1.49
CA VAL A 811 -52.42 -42.18 -2.44
C VAL A 811 -52.08 -43.66 -2.61
N THR A 812 -51.48 -43.99 -3.76
CA THR A 812 -50.77 -45.26 -3.95
C THR A 812 -49.29 -44.94 -4.02
N PHE A 813 -48.52 -45.48 -3.09
CA PHE A 813 -47.14 -45.07 -2.85
C PHE A 813 -46.19 -46.27 -2.79
N ASP A 814 -45.06 -46.17 -3.49
CA ASP A 814 -43.99 -47.17 -3.49
C ASP A 814 -42.75 -46.58 -2.82
N MET A 815 -42.52 -46.92 -1.56
CA MET A 815 -41.40 -46.41 -0.76
C MET A 815 -40.05 -46.72 -1.39
N ALA A 816 -39.90 -47.90 -2.01
CA ALA A 816 -38.65 -48.31 -2.64
C ALA A 816 -38.35 -47.48 -3.89
N ALA A 817 -39.37 -47.13 -4.67
CA ALA A 817 -39.22 -46.29 -5.86
C ALA A 817 -38.83 -44.84 -5.52
N HIS A 818 -39.16 -44.40 -4.32
CA HIS A 818 -38.95 -43.03 -3.84
C HIS A 818 -37.85 -42.92 -2.76
N GLY A 819 -37.14 -44.01 -2.47
CA GLY A 819 -35.98 -44.00 -1.56
C GLY A 819 -36.31 -43.74 -0.09
N ALA A 820 -37.52 -44.03 0.38
CA ALA A 820 -37.93 -43.70 1.74
C ALA A 820 -37.88 -44.90 2.70
N GLU A 821 -37.40 -44.67 3.92
CA GLU A 821 -37.43 -45.63 5.04
C GLU A 821 -38.60 -45.37 5.99
N GLY A 822 -39.13 -44.15 6.02
CA GLY A 822 -40.27 -43.72 6.82
C GLY A 822 -41.42 -43.21 5.96
N TYR A 823 -42.64 -43.62 6.27
CA TYR A 823 -43.85 -43.10 5.65
C TYR A 823 -44.90 -42.75 6.71
N TYR A 824 -45.46 -41.55 6.60
CA TYR A 824 -46.59 -41.09 7.39
C TYR A 824 -47.80 -40.82 6.47
N GLY A 825 -48.81 -41.68 6.58
CA GLY A 825 -50.01 -41.66 5.76
C GLY A 825 -51.00 -40.54 6.11
N SER A 826 -51.96 -40.35 5.22
CA SER A 826 -53.07 -39.40 5.41
C SER A 826 -54.19 -40.02 6.25
N VAL A 827 -55.27 -39.28 6.49
CA VAL A 827 -56.47 -39.80 7.19
C VAL A 827 -57.42 -40.58 6.25
N LEU A 828 -56.93 -40.97 5.08
CA LEU A 828 -57.69 -41.58 3.99
C LEU A 828 -56.99 -42.87 3.57
N ALA A 829 -57.74 -43.79 2.96
CA ALA A 829 -57.28 -45.12 2.55
C ALA A 829 -56.06 -45.10 1.60
N ASP A 830 -54.87 -45.12 2.16
CA ASP A 830 -53.62 -45.15 1.42
C ASP A 830 -53.25 -46.60 1.04
N THR A 831 -52.56 -46.76 -0.09
CA THR A 831 -51.96 -48.03 -0.50
C THR A 831 -50.46 -47.85 -0.55
N VAL A 832 -49.74 -48.40 0.43
CA VAL A 832 -48.29 -48.23 0.59
C VAL A 832 -47.59 -49.56 0.39
N THR A 833 -46.59 -49.59 -0.49
CA THR A 833 -45.71 -50.74 -0.67
C THR A 833 -44.26 -50.36 -0.44
N ALA A 834 -43.54 -51.19 0.32
CA ALA A 834 -42.09 -51.12 0.52
C ALA A 834 -41.38 -52.33 -0.10
N ALA A 835 -42.06 -53.07 -0.99
CA ALA A 835 -41.53 -54.26 -1.62
C ALA A 835 -40.33 -53.89 -2.51
N GLY A 836 -39.12 -54.33 -2.11
CA GLY A 836 -37.88 -54.00 -2.81
C GLY A 836 -37.03 -52.91 -2.14
N SER A 837 -37.47 -52.37 -1.01
CA SER A 837 -36.67 -51.44 -0.19
C SER A 837 -35.37 -52.10 0.27
N ALA A 838 -34.30 -51.31 0.39
CA ALA A 838 -32.95 -51.80 0.73
C ALA A 838 -32.74 -52.03 2.23
N ALA A 839 -33.67 -51.57 3.06
CA ALA A 839 -33.68 -51.70 4.51
C ALA A 839 -35.11 -51.91 5.02
N GLY A 840 -35.23 -52.15 6.33
CA GLY A 840 -36.51 -52.21 7.02
C GLY A 840 -37.16 -50.83 7.12
N VAL A 841 -38.48 -50.78 7.04
CA VAL A 841 -39.24 -49.52 6.96
C VAL A 841 -40.12 -49.28 8.18
N SER A 842 -40.49 -48.01 8.41
CA SER A 842 -41.49 -47.59 9.38
C SER A 842 -42.68 -46.94 8.68
N ILE A 843 -43.87 -47.52 8.82
CA ILE A 843 -45.08 -47.07 8.12
C ILE A 843 -46.17 -46.74 9.14
N TYR A 844 -46.73 -45.53 9.05
CA TYR A 844 -47.90 -45.10 9.83
C TYR A 844 -49.09 -44.91 8.89
N GLY A 845 -50.16 -45.68 9.07
CA GLY A 845 -51.37 -45.59 8.23
C GLY A 845 -52.15 -44.29 8.41
N ASN A 846 -52.37 -43.87 9.66
CA ASN A 846 -53.18 -42.71 10.08
C ASN A 846 -54.68 -42.77 9.71
N GLY A 847 -55.19 -43.96 9.43
CA GLY A 847 -56.63 -44.26 9.31
C GLY A 847 -57.18 -44.09 7.90
N GLY A 848 -58.46 -44.40 7.70
CA GLY A 848 -59.14 -44.32 6.41
C GLY A 848 -59.20 -45.64 5.64
N GLY A 849 -58.46 -46.65 6.07
CA GLY A 849 -58.56 -48.03 5.62
C GLY A 849 -57.46 -48.44 4.67
N ASP A 850 -56.26 -48.54 5.21
CA ASP A 850 -55.02 -48.63 4.44
C ASP A 850 -54.69 -50.06 3.99
N VAL A 851 -53.92 -50.15 2.90
CA VAL A 851 -53.30 -51.38 2.41
C VAL A 851 -51.80 -51.20 2.49
N ILE A 852 -51.15 -51.93 3.40
CA ILE A 852 -49.72 -51.78 3.69
C ILE A 852 -48.97 -53.06 3.33
N THR A 853 -47.88 -52.94 2.60
CA THR A 853 -46.95 -54.04 2.32
C THR A 853 -45.54 -53.60 2.71
N GLY A 854 -44.92 -54.35 3.61
CA GLY A 854 -43.54 -54.19 4.09
C GLY A 854 -42.49 -54.58 3.05
N SER A 855 -41.26 -54.59 3.52
CA SER A 855 -40.04 -54.85 2.79
C SER A 855 -39.59 -56.31 2.86
N GLY A 856 -38.31 -56.56 2.55
CA GLY A 856 -37.66 -57.86 2.74
C GLY A 856 -36.78 -57.90 3.99
N PHE A 857 -36.97 -56.96 4.92
CA PHE A 857 -36.24 -56.79 6.17
C PHE A 857 -37.23 -56.55 7.32
N THR A 858 -36.73 -56.35 8.53
CA THR A 858 -37.55 -56.04 9.72
C THR A 858 -38.27 -54.71 9.58
N ASP A 859 -39.60 -54.75 9.53
CA ASP A 859 -40.44 -53.56 9.41
C ASP A 859 -41.22 -53.23 10.69
N TYR A 860 -41.57 -51.95 10.83
CA TYR A 860 -42.45 -51.43 11.88
C TYR A 860 -43.71 -50.82 11.25
N ILE A 861 -44.82 -51.54 11.32
CA ILE A 861 -46.10 -51.13 10.75
C ILE A 861 -47.02 -50.68 11.88
N TYR A 862 -47.32 -49.38 11.92
CA TYR A 862 -48.29 -48.77 12.81
C TYR A 862 -49.62 -48.65 12.08
N PHE A 863 -50.61 -49.43 12.51
CA PHE A 863 -51.87 -49.61 11.78
C PHE A 863 -53.10 -49.34 12.65
N GLU A 864 -54.22 -49.04 12.00
CA GLU A 864 -55.50 -48.68 12.61
C GLU A 864 -56.56 -49.78 12.42
N ALA A 865 -57.72 -49.66 13.07
CA ALA A 865 -58.73 -50.72 13.09
C ALA A 865 -59.48 -50.86 11.75
N ASP A 866 -59.46 -49.80 10.94
CA ASP A 866 -60.00 -49.78 9.59
C ASP A 866 -59.00 -50.24 8.53
N THR A 867 -57.72 -50.46 8.89
CA THR A 867 -56.70 -51.00 7.97
C THR A 867 -57.22 -52.25 7.27
N VAL A 868 -57.22 -52.21 5.94
CA VAL A 868 -57.81 -53.25 5.09
C VAL A 868 -56.92 -54.48 5.06
N SER A 869 -55.59 -54.29 4.97
CA SER A 869 -54.63 -55.38 5.01
C SER A 869 -53.23 -54.89 5.33
N ILE A 870 -52.49 -55.70 6.07
CA ILE A 870 -51.05 -55.57 6.23
C ILE A 870 -50.37 -56.85 5.75
N ASP A 871 -49.18 -56.71 5.17
CA ASP A 871 -48.27 -57.80 4.82
C ASP A 871 -46.87 -57.35 5.21
N GLY A 872 -46.24 -57.96 6.22
CA GLY A 872 -44.88 -57.64 6.66
C GLY A 872 -43.82 -58.02 5.64
N GLY A 873 -44.11 -58.94 4.72
CA GLY A 873 -43.16 -59.42 3.74
C GLY A 873 -42.22 -60.48 4.32
N ALA A 874 -40.92 -60.33 4.08
CA ALA A 874 -39.93 -61.27 4.59
C ALA A 874 -39.09 -60.57 5.65
N GLY A 875 -38.97 -61.11 6.85
CA GLY A 875 -38.26 -60.38 7.88
C GLY A 875 -38.58 -60.89 9.27
N TYR A 876 -38.37 -60.00 10.24
CA TYR A 876 -38.95 -60.13 11.56
C TYR A 876 -39.71 -58.84 11.80
N ASP A 877 -41.03 -58.88 11.64
CA ASP A 877 -41.84 -57.70 11.38
C ASP A 877 -42.80 -57.42 12.54
N TYR A 878 -42.98 -56.13 12.81
CA TYR A 878 -43.77 -55.61 13.91
C TYR A 878 -45.07 -54.99 13.38
N ALA A 879 -46.21 -55.51 13.83
CA ALA A 879 -47.50 -54.86 13.65
C ALA A 879 -47.97 -54.25 14.98
N ILE A 880 -48.03 -52.92 15.04
CA ILE A 880 -48.36 -52.17 16.24
C ILE A 880 -49.68 -51.44 16.00
N TYR A 881 -50.71 -51.81 16.74
CA TYR A 881 -51.98 -51.09 16.69
C TYR A 881 -51.82 -49.67 17.24
N ASN A 882 -52.24 -48.67 16.46
CA ASN A 882 -52.11 -47.26 16.78
C ASN A 882 -53.45 -46.51 16.57
N PRO A 883 -54.35 -46.49 17.57
CA PRO A 883 -55.70 -45.93 17.39
C PRO A 883 -55.69 -44.40 17.24
N VAL A 884 -56.34 -43.88 16.19
CA VAL A 884 -56.42 -42.43 15.88
C VAL A 884 -57.54 -41.71 16.68
N SER A 885 -58.56 -42.41 17.20
CA SER A 885 -59.63 -41.75 18.00
C SER A 885 -60.46 -42.67 18.91
N VAL A 886 -60.72 -43.92 18.52
CA VAL A 886 -61.54 -44.87 19.30
C VAL A 886 -60.75 -46.16 19.52
N VAL A 887 -60.79 -46.66 20.74
CA VAL A 887 -60.21 -47.94 21.14
C VAL A 887 -61.14 -49.06 20.65
N ALA A 888 -60.93 -49.50 19.41
CA ALA A 888 -61.68 -50.58 18.79
C ALA A 888 -60.82 -51.84 18.75
N GLY A 889 -61.44 -53.01 18.89
CA GLY A 889 -60.74 -54.28 18.73
C GLY A 889 -60.32 -54.53 17.28
N VAL A 890 -59.13 -55.10 17.10
CA VAL A 890 -58.53 -55.47 15.83
C VAL A 890 -58.70 -56.96 15.56
N THR A 891 -58.82 -57.36 14.30
CA THR A 891 -58.65 -58.77 13.91
C THR A 891 -57.56 -58.88 12.87
N LEU A 892 -56.49 -59.60 13.18
CA LEU A 892 -55.33 -59.75 12.31
C LEU A 892 -54.87 -61.22 12.25
N ASN A 893 -54.72 -61.73 11.03
CA ASN A 893 -54.13 -63.04 10.78
C ASN A 893 -52.63 -62.88 10.54
N LEU A 894 -51.83 -63.13 11.58
CA LEU A 894 -50.39 -62.97 11.59
C LEU A 894 -49.69 -63.91 10.59
N THR A 895 -50.24 -65.11 10.35
CA THR A 895 -49.67 -66.05 9.38
C THR A 895 -49.80 -65.53 7.94
N THR A 896 -50.99 -65.06 7.55
CA THR A 896 -51.21 -64.58 6.18
C THR A 896 -50.66 -63.17 5.96
N SER A 897 -50.43 -62.44 7.04
CA SER A 897 -49.85 -61.09 7.02
C SER A 897 -48.34 -61.10 7.19
N ALA A 898 -47.71 -62.28 7.35
CA ALA A 898 -46.28 -62.42 7.59
C ALA A 898 -45.76 -61.46 8.70
N ILE A 899 -46.37 -61.52 9.89
CA ILE A 899 -45.99 -60.69 11.04
C ILE A 899 -45.49 -61.58 12.17
N GLU A 900 -44.35 -61.21 12.77
CA GLU A 900 -43.72 -61.94 13.87
C GLU A 900 -44.10 -61.41 15.25
N TYR A 901 -44.25 -60.09 15.33
CA TYR A 901 -44.49 -59.38 16.58
C TYR A 901 -45.74 -58.52 16.47
N ALA A 902 -46.71 -58.67 17.37
CA ALA A 902 -47.97 -57.94 17.31
C ALA A 902 -48.32 -57.26 18.65
N ILE A 903 -48.81 -56.02 18.59
CA ILE A 903 -49.34 -55.27 19.75
C ILE A 903 -50.77 -54.78 19.46
N GLY A 904 -51.75 -55.18 20.27
CA GLY A 904 -53.15 -54.74 20.20
C GLY A 904 -53.49 -53.51 21.04
N ARG A 905 -52.69 -53.21 22.08
CA ARG A 905 -52.87 -52.09 23.04
C ARG A 905 -54.18 -52.09 23.81
N SER A 906 -55.32 -51.79 23.20
CA SER A 906 -56.62 -51.76 23.87
C SER A 906 -57.74 -51.98 22.87
N GLY A 907 -58.81 -52.67 23.26
CA GLY A 907 -59.88 -53.12 22.36
C GLY A 907 -60.15 -54.61 22.60
N ASN A 908 -61.06 -55.22 21.83
CA ASN A 908 -61.20 -56.68 21.85
C ASN A 908 -60.48 -57.27 20.64
N ASP A 909 -59.23 -57.61 20.81
CA ASP A 909 -58.31 -57.97 19.75
C ASP A 909 -58.35 -59.48 19.44
N THR A 910 -58.13 -59.83 18.18
CA THR A 910 -58.07 -61.21 17.71
C THR A 910 -56.85 -61.37 16.81
N PHE A 911 -55.78 -61.94 17.37
CA PHE A 911 -54.54 -62.25 16.66
C PHE A 911 -54.46 -63.75 16.39
N THR A 912 -54.35 -64.15 15.13
CA THR A 912 -54.22 -65.56 14.76
C THR A 912 -52.97 -65.85 13.94
N ALA A 913 -52.08 -66.65 14.50
CA ALA A 913 -50.88 -67.20 13.87
C ALA A 913 -51.05 -68.69 13.50
N ALA A 914 -52.30 -69.14 13.32
CA ALA A 914 -52.59 -70.54 13.03
C ALA A 914 -51.81 -71.04 11.80
N GLY A 915 -51.03 -72.10 11.99
CA GLY A 915 -50.21 -72.70 10.93
C GLY A 915 -48.84 -72.03 10.69
N ALA A 916 -48.52 -70.90 11.32
CA ALA A 916 -47.21 -70.26 11.22
C ALA A 916 -46.10 -71.21 11.71
N SER A 917 -44.97 -71.26 11.00
CA SER A 917 -43.86 -72.17 11.34
C SER A 917 -42.67 -71.47 12.02
N TRP A 918 -42.88 -70.26 12.48
CA TRP A 918 -41.90 -69.39 13.12
C TRP A 918 -42.44 -68.87 14.45
N LEU A 919 -41.55 -68.41 15.32
CA LEU A 919 -41.88 -67.97 16.68
C LEU A 919 -42.64 -66.65 16.63
N MET A 920 -43.72 -66.54 17.40
CA MET A 920 -44.51 -65.31 17.55
C MET A 920 -44.30 -64.67 18.90
N GLU A 921 -44.46 -63.35 18.95
CA GLU A 921 -44.62 -62.58 20.18
C GLU A 921 -45.84 -61.67 20.06
N ILE A 922 -46.88 -61.93 20.86
CA ILE A 922 -48.18 -61.26 20.74
C ILE A 922 -48.54 -60.63 22.07
N HIS A 923 -48.77 -59.32 22.06
CA HIS A 923 -49.24 -58.52 23.19
C HIS A 923 -50.65 -58.00 22.89
N ALA A 924 -51.67 -58.51 23.56
CA ALA A 924 -53.04 -58.09 23.29
C ALA A 924 -53.36 -56.73 23.93
N GLY A 925 -53.07 -56.55 25.21
CA GLY A 925 -53.22 -55.27 25.90
C GLY A 925 -54.48 -55.21 26.74
N GLY A 926 -55.28 -54.16 26.59
CA GLY A 926 -56.47 -53.91 27.39
C GLY A 926 -57.75 -54.39 26.71
N GLY A 927 -58.43 -55.44 27.17
CA GLY A 927 -59.44 -56.03 26.29
C GLY A 927 -60.20 -57.27 26.72
N THR A 928 -60.77 -57.94 25.73
CA THR A 928 -61.26 -59.32 25.84
C THR A 928 -60.77 -59.98 24.57
N ASP A 929 -59.58 -60.52 24.66
CA ASP A 929 -58.76 -60.76 23.49
C ASP A 929 -58.69 -62.25 23.15
N THR A 930 -58.36 -62.56 21.92
CA THR A 930 -58.16 -63.92 21.45
C THR A 930 -56.84 -64.03 20.71
N LEU A 931 -55.87 -64.71 21.32
CA LEU A 931 -54.53 -64.91 20.78
C LEU A 931 -54.40 -66.37 20.38
N THR A 932 -54.03 -66.66 19.13
CA THR A 932 -53.79 -68.04 18.66
C THR A 932 -52.36 -68.18 18.15
N ALA A 933 -51.58 -69.05 18.76
CA ALA A 933 -50.22 -69.38 18.32
C ALA A 933 -50.18 -70.38 17.16
N GLY A 934 -48.99 -70.54 16.60
CA GLY A 934 -48.72 -71.31 15.39
C GLY A 934 -48.26 -72.74 15.65
N ASN A 935 -47.19 -73.15 14.96
CA ASN A 935 -46.54 -74.46 15.08
C ASN A 935 -45.17 -74.42 15.78
N ALA A 936 -44.61 -73.22 15.98
CA ALA A 936 -43.37 -73.01 16.70
C ALA A 936 -43.68 -72.43 18.09
N GLY A 937 -42.81 -72.70 19.06
CA GLY A 937 -42.98 -72.15 20.41
C GLY A 937 -42.96 -70.62 20.38
N SER A 938 -44.01 -70.01 20.90
CA SER A 938 -44.34 -68.59 20.83
C SER A 938 -44.55 -67.98 22.23
N TYR A 939 -44.61 -66.65 22.29
CA TYR A 939 -44.93 -65.87 23.49
C TYR A 939 -46.28 -65.18 23.29
N LEU A 940 -47.22 -65.44 24.20
CA LEU A 940 -48.56 -64.84 24.18
C LEU A 940 -48.79 -64.11 25.51
N PHE A 941 -49.13 -62.83 25.43
CA PHE A 941 -49.40 -61.96 26.56
C PHE A 941 -50.82 -61.39 26.42
N GLY A 942 -51.76 -61.82 27.26
CA GLY A 942 -53.11 -61.25 27.35
C GLY A 942 -53.09 -59.84 27.91
N GLU A 943 -52.36 -59.66 29.01
CA GLU A 943 -52.13 -58.39 29.73
C GLU A 943 -53.29 -57.95 30.63
N ALA A 944 -54.21 -57.09 30.22
CA ALA A 944 -55.30 -56.60 31.08
C ALA A 944 -56.63 -56.86 30.43
N GLY A 945 -57.38 -57.87 30.85
CA GLY A 945 -58.51 -58.26 30.05
C GLY A 945 -59.08 -59.60 30.41
N THR A 946 -60.10 -60.00 29.67
CA THR A 946 -60.66 -61.35 29.80
C THR A 946 -60.23 -62.17 28.60
N ASP A 947 -59.06 -62.79 28.64
CA ASP A 947 -58.38 -63.18 27.41
C ASP A 947 -58.46 -64.69 27.13
N THR A 948 -58.40 -65.04 25.85
CA THR A 948 -58.34 -66.42 25.38
C THR A 948 -57.04 -66.67 24.65
N LEU A 949 -56.11 -67.37 25.29
CA LEU A 949 -54.81 -67.72 24.74
C LEU A 949 -54.83 -69.17 24.26
N ILE A 950 -54.68 -69.38 22.95
CA ILE A 950 -54.75 -70.68 22.29
C ILE A 950 -53.33 -71.09 21.87
N SER A 951 -52.79 -72.16 22.48
CA SER A 951 -51.37 -72.54 22.32
C SER A 951 -51.01 -73.01 20.90
N GLY A 952 -51.94 -73.65 20.18
CA GLY A 952 -51.58 -74.28 18.90
C GLY A 952 -50.62 -75.45 19.09
N ASN A 953 -49.63 -75.59 18.21
CA ASN A 953 -48.53 -76.57 18.34
C ASN A 953 -47.23 -75.85 18.66
N GLY A 954 -46.27 -76.57 19.24
CA GLY A 954 -45.02 -75.96 19.71
C GLY A 954 -44.98 -75.98 21.23
N SER A 955 -43.94 -75.36 21.78
CA SER A 955 -43.78 -75.23 23.23
C SER A 955 -43.92 -73.76 23.60
N ASP A 956 -45.15 -73.36 23.93
CA ASP A 956 -45.52 -71.95 24.03
C ASP A 956 -45.37 -71.40 25.45
N GLN A 957 -45.18 -70.10 25.55
CA GLN A 957 -45.11 -69.34 26.79
C GLN A 957 -46.31 -68.39 26.82
N MET A 958 -47.16 -68.51 27.84
CA MET A 958 -48.40 -67.78 27.95
C MET A 958 -48.47 -67.05 29.29
N LEU A 959 -48.81 -65.77 29.24
CA LEU A 959 -49.14 -64.94 30.38
C LEU A 959 -50.57 -64.42 30.15
N GLY A 960 -51.50 -64.78 31.03
CA GLY A 960 -52.89 -64.30 30.95
C GLY A 960 -52.95 -62.82 31.31
N GLY A 961 -52.24 -62.43 32.37
CA GLY A 961 -52.24 -61.08 32.91
C GLY A 961 -53.22 -60.91 34.07
N ALA A 962 -53.91 -59.78 34.12
CA ALA A 962 -54.91 -59.48 35.14
C ALA A 962 -56.32 -59.88 34.66
N ASP A 963 -57.20 -60.21 35.62
CA ASP A 963 -58.58 -60.65 35.41
C ASP A 963 -58.73 -62.14 35.01
N PHE A 964 -59.77 -62.52 34.26
CA PHE A 964 -60.14 -63.93 34.01
C PHE A 964 -59.63 -64.37 32.65
N ASP A 965 -58.70 -65.34 32.64
CA ASP A 965 -58.12 -65.82 31.39
C ASP A 965 -58.44 -67.28 31.10
N THR A 966 -58.54 -67.61 29.81
CA THR A 966 -58.75 -68.96 29.30
C THR A 966 -57.56 -69.41 28.46
N PHE A 967 -56.79 -70.36 28.98
CA PHE A 967 -55.70 -71.02 28.27
C PHE A 967 -56.23 -72.27 27.56
N ARG A 968 -56.36 -72.23 26.24
CA ARG A 968 -56.96 -73.29 25.44
C ARG A 968 -55.89 -74.09 24.68
N PHE A 969 -56.00 -75.40 24.73
CA PHE A 969 -55.04 -76.34 24.12
C PHE A 969 -55.72 -77.25 23.09
N ALA A 970 -54.98 -77.64 22.05
CA ALA A 970 -55.48 -78.48 20.96
C ALA A 970 -54.57 -79.70 20.71
N ASP A 971 -55.03 -80.62 19.86
CA ASP A 971 -54.24 -81.80 19.45
C ASP A 971 -53.05 -81.44 18.56
N GLY A 972 -51.83 -81.76 19.01
CA GLY A 972 -50.63 -81.66 18.17
C GLY A 972 -49.28 -81.45 18.88
N GLY A 973 -49.27 -81.31 20.20
CA GLY A 973 -48.16 -81.69 21.07
C GLY A 973 -46.94 -80.77 21.14
N GLY A 974 -46.66 -80.31 22.36
CA GLY A 974 -45.39 -79.73 22.82
C GLY A 974 -45.42 -79.53 24.33
N THR A 975 -44.51 -78.72 24.87
CA THR A 975 -44.44 -78.42 26.31
C THR A 975 -44.69 -76.93 26.53
N ASP A 976 -45.91 -76.60 26.96
CA ASP A 976 -46.37 -75.23 27.14
C ASP A 976 -46.16 -74.75 28.58
N TYR A 977 -46.17 -73.45 28.77
CA TYR A 977 -45.93 -72.79 30.06
C TYR A 977 -46.93 -71.66 30.27
N VAL A 978 -47.66 -71.71 31.38
CA VAL A 978 -48.48 -70.61 31.91
C VAL A 978 -47.77 -70.04 33.13
N TRP A 979 -47.37 -68.76 33.07
CA TRP A 979 -46.45 -68.17 34.04
C TRP A 979 -47.10 -67.45 35.22
N ASP A 980 -48.35 -67.02 35.07
CA ASP A 980 -49.02 -66.09 35.98
C ASP A 980 -50.41 -66.56 36.44
N TRP A 981 -50.61 -67.88 36.47
CA TRP A 981 -51.88 -68.51 36.84
C TRP A 981 -52.51 -67.99 38.13
N GLN A 982 -53.79 -67.64 38.05
CA GLN A 982 -54.65 -67.18 39.13
C GLN A 982 -55.70 -68.24 39.51
N ASP A 983 -55.42 -68.96 40.60
CA ASP A 983 -56.30 -70.02 41.11
C ASP A 983 -57.73 -69.53 41.41
N GLY A 984 -58.73 -70.30 40.96
CA GLY A 984 -60.15 -69.98 41.08
C GLY A 984 -60.65 -68.84 40.18
N THR A 985 -59.77 -68.25 39.37
CA THR A 985 -60.10 -67.23 38.37
C THR A 985 -59.87 -67.82 36.99
N ASP A 986 -58.64 -68.15 36.61
CA ASP A 986 -58.29 -68.63 35.28
C ASP A 986 -58.84 -70.03 34.96
N ARG A 987 -58.85 -70.38 33.68
CA ARG A 987 -59.27 -71.71 33.19
C ARG A 987 -58.34 -72.31 32.16
N ILE A 988 -58.28 -73.64 32.19
CA ILE A 988 -57.68 -74.47 31.15
C ILE A 988 -58.80 -75.08 30.32
N ASP A 989 -58.82 -74.79 29.02
CA ASP A 989 -59.80 -75.34 28.07
C ASP A 989 -59.15 -76.42 27.19
N LEU A 990 -59.59 -77.67 27.38
CA LEU A 990 -59.14 -78.84 26.64
C LEU A 990 -60.20 -79.35 25.66
N SER A 991 -61.24 -78.56 25.36
CA SER A 991 -62.35 -78.98 24.50
C SER A 991 -61.96 -79.27 23.04
N LEU A 992 -60.74 -78.89 22.64
CA LEU A 992 -60.16 -79.19 21.34
C LEU A 992 -59.24 -80.42 21.34
N VAL A 993 -59.05 -81.09 22.48
CA VAL A 993 -58.16 -82.26 22.64
C VAL A 993 -58.96 -83.55 22.47
N THR A 994 -58.60 -84.39 21.50
CA THR A 994 -59.31 -85.65 21.27
C THR A 994 -58.99 -86.69 22.35
N GLY A 995 -60.03 -87.38 22.82
CA GLY A 995 -59.88 -88.48 23.77
C GLY A 995 -59.84 -88.08 25.24
N ILE A 996 -60.00 -86.80 25.57
CA ILE A 996 -60.24 -86.32 26.93
C ILE A 996 -61.75 -86.12 27.11
N ALA A 997 -62.37 -86.82 28.05
CA ALA A 997 -63.80 -86.70 28.39
C ALA A 997 -64.03 -86.22 29.84
N GLY A 998 -62.96 -86.07 30.62
CA GLY A 998 -62.98 -85.50 31.96
C GLY A 998 -61.62 -85.56 32.65
N PHE A 999 -61.54 -85.03 33.87
CA PHE A 999 -60.29 -84.91 34.65
C PHE A 999 -59.52 -86.22 34.86
N GLY A 1000 -60.23 -87.36 34.86
CA GLY A 1000 -59.62 -88.68 34.99
C GLY A 1000 -58.73 -89.09 33.80
N ASP A 1001 -58.87 -88.42 32.66
CA ASP A 1001 -58.08 -88.69 31.46
C ASP A 1001 -56.76 -87.88 31.41
N LEU A 1002 -56.51 -87.02 32.41
CA LEU A 1002 -55.31 -86.17 32.52
C LEU A 1002 -54.22 -86.82 33.38
N THR A 1003 -52.96 -86.53 33.05
CA THR A 1003 -51.80 -86.90 33.89
C THR A 1003 -51.29 -85.69 34.65
N ILE A 1004 -51.59 -85.60 35.94
CA ILE A 1004 -51.11 -84.51 36.79
C ILE A 1004 -49.72 -84.85 37.35
N ASN A 1005 -48.72 -84.05 36.99
CA ASN A 1005 -47.35 -84.12 37.44
C ASN A 1005 -47.04 -83.01 38.44
N ILE A 1006 -46.93 -83.38 39.72
CA ILE A 1006 -46.64 -82.46 40.84
C ILE A 1006 -45.16 -82.47 41.25
N ALA A 1007 -44.25 -83.04 40.44
CA ALA A 1007 -42.84 -83.23 40.81
C ALA A 1007 -42.10 -81.91 41.11
N TYR A 1008 -42.58 -80.78 40.57
CA TYR A 1008 -42.01 -79.45 40.75
C TYR A 1008 -42.94 -78.50 41.54
N ALA A 1009 -43.96 -79.04 42.22
CA ALA A 1009 -44.91 -78.24 43.02
C ALA A 1009 -44.22 -77.46 44.16
N ALA A 1010 -43.08 -77.94 44.67
CA ALA A 1010 -42.26 -77.22 45.65
C ALA A 1010 -41.60 -75.95 45.09
N SER A 1011 -41.55 -75.81 43.76
CA SER A 1011 -41.16 -74.60 43.02
C SER A 1011 -42.36 -73.91 42.37
N ASN A 1012 -43.58 -74.23 42.86
CA ASN A 1012 -44.87 -73.71 42.41
C ASN A 1012 -45.27 -74.07 40.97
N TRP A 1013 -44.65 -75.09 40.38
CA TRP A 1013 -44.97 -75.56 39.03
C TRP A 1013 -45.76 -76.87 39.05
N TYR A 1014 -46.87 -76.90 38.33
CA TYR A 1014 -47.73 -78.06 38.15
C TYR A 1014 -47.78 -78.45 36.68
N GLY A 1015 -47.40 -79.69 36.35
CA GLY A 1015 -47.48 -80.21 35.00
C GLY A 1015 -48.81 -80.93 34.78
N VAL A 1016 -49.49 -80.66 33.67
CA VAL A 1016 -50.71 -81.32 33.25
C VAL A 1016 -50.46 -81.94 31.88
N GLY A 1017 -50.35 -83.26 31.82
CA GLY A 1017 -50.30 -84.02 30.58
C GLY A 1017 -51.70 -84.28 30.05
N TYR A 1018 -51.93 -83.92 28.80
CA TYR A 1018 -53.20 -84.09 28.10
C TYR A 1018 -52.91 -84.63 26.69
N GLY A 1019 -53.54 -85.76 26.31
CA GLY A 1019 -53.25 -86.41 25.03
C GLY A 1019 -51.75 -86.66 24.80
N SER A 1020 -51.17 -85.98 23.79
CA SER A 1020 -49.73 -85.98 23.48
C SER A 1020 -48.96 -84.71 23.89
N GLY A 1021 -49.61 -83.73 24.53
CA GLY A 1021 -49.02 -82.47 24.99
C GLY A 1021 -48.82 -82.43 26.52
N THR A 1022 -48.16 -81.39 27.00
CA THR A 1022 -48.03 -81.09 28.43
C THR A 1022 -48.01 -79.59 28.64
N VAL A 1023 -48.81 -79.08 29.58
CA VAL A 1023 -48.70 -77.69 30.06
C VAL A 1023 -48.14 -77.66 31.47
N TRP A 1024 -47.18 -76.77 31.70
CA TRP A 1024 -46.68 -76.40 33.02
C TRP A 1024 -47.33 -75.10 33.45
N VAL A 1025 -47.84 -75.06 34.67
CA VAL A 1025 -48.56 -73.90 35.21
C VAL A 1025 -47.90 -73.45 36.51
N GLN A 1026 -47.59 -72.16 36.61
CA GLN A 1026 -46.94 -71.57 37.78
C GLN A 1026 -47.96 -70.86 38.69
N THR A 1027 -48.24 -71.40 39.89
CA THR A 1027 -49.37 -70.94 40.72
C THR A 1027 -49.05 -69.85 41.75
N GLY A 1028 -47.92 -69.16 41.62
CA GLY A 1028 -47.52 -68.05 42.52
C GLY A 1028 -47.33 -68.41 44.01
N GLY A 1029 -47.48 -69.69 44.41
CA GLY A 1029 -47.26 -70.19 45.78
C GLY A 1029 -48.49 -70.34 46.68
N VAL A 1030 -49.70 -70.09 46.18
CA VAL A 1030 -50.94 -70.15 47.00
C VAL A 1030 -52.08 -70.99 46.42
N GLY A 1031 -51.96 -71.52 45.19
CA GLY A 1031 -53.06 -72.22 44.51
C GLY A 1031 -52.78 -73.69 44.14
N SER A 1032 -53.86 -74.43 43.88
CA SER A 1032 -53.84 -75.84 43.41
C SER A 1032 -54.70 -76.04 42.17
N ILE A 1033 -54.20 -76.79 41.19
CA ILE A 1033 -54.99 -77.17 40.02
C ILE A 1033 -55.93 -78.34 40.36
N ASP A 1034 -57.23 -78.16 40.15
CA ASP A 1034 -58.28 -79.16 40.37
C ASP A 1034 -59.25 -79.30 39.20
N ALA A 1035 -60.22 -80.22 39.31
CA ALA A 1035 -61.14 -80.54 38.22
C ALA A 1035 -62.08 -79.39 37.81
N THR A 1036 -62.22 -78.34 38.62
CA THR A 1036 -63.07 -77.17 38.34
C THR A 1036 -62.39 -76.12 37.46
N ASP A 1037 -61.06 -76.19 37.36
CA ASP A 1037 -60.25 -75.31 36.51
C ASP A 1037 -60.28 -75.72 35.03
N PHE A 1038 -60.81 -76.92 34.73
CA PHE A 1038 -60.80 -77.49 33.38
C PHE A 1038 -62.16 -77.45 32.70
N PHE A 1039 -62.13 -77.13 31.41
CA PHE A 1039 -63.22 -77.36 30.47
C PHE A 1039 -62.81 -78.48 29.50
N TYR A 1040 -63.72 -79.42 29.21
CA TYR A 1040 -63.47 -80.63 28.41
C TYR A 1040 -64.37 -80.71 27.19
#